data_AF-A0A017SVV0-F1
#
_entry.id   AF-A0A017SVV0-F1
#
_cell.length_a   1.000
_cell.length_b   1.000
_cell.length_c   1.000
_cell.angle_alpha   90.00
_cell.angle_beta   90.00
_cell.angle_gamma   90.00
#
_symmetry.space_group_name_H-M   'P 1'
#
loop_
_entity.id
_entity.type
_entity.pdbx_description
1 polymer ?
#
loop_
_entity_poly.entity_id
_entity_poly.type
_entity_poly.pdbx_seq_one_letter_code
_entity_poly.pdbx_strand_id
1 'polypeptide(L)'
;MSSDSRPPRAPDTSDDDAIDTPRRPDAGGGDAVARLSPRSAGGLLGLAELAQPRGGPRSAEDAGSNEDASGTARDLRGDVQQAMRSLGAAMDEAFSAAVRATQPSGVDGAGGGAGGSAGDAEATLEAQIASDDTLTVHQFSVHERISSLFNVTLIVHCKNPDISFEGVVGQDASFTLSSGSHTRTWAGICNHIQQLRAEEDGESTYELSIVPSLWELTQRRNHRMFQQESELDIVKKLLGEWSIPFEEKITGSYKPRKYRVQYGESDFAFICRMLEDVGISFYFSPSGGSTLVLSDAPQSNPSRGAIWFHDDTSTAAGKEHVTGVRVGQRTRPGRYTLRDHDYRRPPSYKLLKTAEDAKASSESKFERFHYVPGSFLFQSDKGEDTPVADDRGKTRADEKEGEALAQKRLEAKRATRQVCSFATNAHDLAPGVVMSMIDHPKSEVGAGKKLLVVESSLSGAQRGEWMQHCEAVSADAPYRPALGAPKPKTNGVESATVVGPPGEEIHCDEFGRVRVHFHWDRESQMNDKSSCWIHVSQPWSGAGYGGINLPRVGQEVIVDFLGGDPDRPIIVGRVYTNLQKVPYKLPDKKTQSGWKSNSTPGGGGYNEIMFDDAAGKELVNIQAQKDLTKLTKNNETEKTGVNRTISVGNNRAATIGAVDSTLVGKQHTVTIAQPAEPPPQIAPTGTAMSDRFISQTTGESVLTMNGPDVDLTVQGNISINAGANISMSAGANIKITAATNIETSAGVTITNTAGVTIITTGGSVVVVKAGDAVAVEAKVVQVKGDAVEITATGPVDINGEVIDLN
;
A
#
# COMPACT_ATOMS: atom_id res chain seq x y z
N MET A 1 31.70 -59.97 -3.43
CA MET A 1 30.87 -61.18 -3.63
C MET A 1 29.98 -60.90 -4.82
N SER A 2 29.86 -61.83 -5.79
CA SER A 2 29.18 -61.65 -7.11
C SER A 2 29.83 -60.55 -7.99
N SER A 3 30.26 -60.72 -9.26
CA SER A 3 29.89 -61.55 -10.43
C SER A 3 28.54 -61.14 -11.07
N ASP A 4 28.34 -61.01 -12.39
CA ASP A 4 29.23 -61.05 -13.59
C ASP A 4 28.45 -60.44 -14.83
N SER A 5 28.87 -60.29 -16.10
CA SER A 5 30.08 -60.69 -16.90
C SER A 5 30.35 -59.72 -18.10
N ARG A 6 30.77 -60.24 -19.28
CA ARG A 6 31.12 -59.60 -20.58
C ARG A 6 31.11 -60.70 -21.71
N PRO A 7 31.38 -60.47 -23.03
CA PRO A 7 31.17 -59.30 -23.91
C PRO A 7 30.33 -59.61 -25.22
N PRO A 8 30.80 -59.60 -26.50
CA PRO A 8 30.20 -58.70 -27.53
C PRO A 8 29.92 -59.30 -28.94
N ARG A 9 29.39 -58.49 -29.89
CA ARG A 9 29.72 -58.59 -31.34
C ARG A 9 29.35 -57.34 -32.17
N ALA A 10 29.98 -57.24 -33.33
CA ALA A 10 29.76 -56.36 -34.50
C ALA A 10 30.09 -57.22 -35.76
N PRO A 11 30.19 -56.72 -37.01
CA PRO A 11 29.87 -55.39 -37.56
C PRO A 11 29.00 -55.43 -38.85
N ASP A 12 28.73 -54.26 -39.45
CA ASP A 12 28.73 -54.02 -40.91
C ASP A 12 29.04 -52.51 -41.15
N THR A 13 29.54 -51.90 -42.25
CA THR A 13 29.75 -52.18 -43.71
C THR A 13 28.51 -52.11 -44.63
N SER A 14 28.56 -51.57 -45.87
CA SER A 14 29.64 -50.89 -46.64
C SER A 14 29.09 -49.83 -47.64
N ASP A 15 29.98 -48.99 -48.22
CA ASP A 15 30.00 -48.36 -49.58
C ASP A 15 28.78 -47.54 -50.12
N ASP A 16 28.88 -46.58 -51.06
CA ASP A 16 29.97 -45.73 -51.59
C ASP A 16 29.38 -44.51 -52.39
N ASP A 17 30.23 -43.52 -52.72
CA ASP A 17 30.27 -42.62 -53.92
C ASP A 17 29.01 -42.11 -54.69
N ALA A 18 29.00 -40.96 -55.38
CA ALA A 18 29.86 -39.75 -55.42
C ALA A 18 29.21 -38.62 -56.27
N ILE A 19 29.71 -37.38 -56.10
CA ILE A 19 30.06 -36.33 -57.11
C ILE A 19 29.30 -36.38 -58.47
N ASP A 20 28.61 -35.32 -58.96
CA ASP A 20 29.19 -34.01 -59.31
C ASP A 20 28.16 -32.84 -59.45
N THR A 21 28.67 -31.64 -59.75
CA THR A 21 27.97 -30.43 -60.19
C THR A 21 28.59 -29.95 -61.54
N PRO A 22 28.57 -28.66 -61.95
CA PRO A 22 27.51 -27.65 -61.93
C PRO A 22 27.15 -27.18 -63.36
N ARG A 23 26.11 -26.33 -63.51
CA ARG A 23 26.12 -25.21 -64.48
C ARG A 23 25.00 -24.18 -64.27
N ARG A 24 25.36 -22.92 -64.49
CA ARG A 24 24.52 -21.73 -64.78
C ARG A 24 24.68 -21.41 -66.30
N PRO A 25 23.94 -20.46 -66.94
CA PRO A 25 23.36 -19.24 -66.37
C PRO A 25 21.98 -18.75 -66.93
N ASP A 26 21.64 -17.52 -66.54
CA ASP A 26 20.86 -16.47 -67.25
C ASP A 26 19.33 -16.27 -67.15
N ALA A 27 19.01 -15.04 -66.68
CA ALA A 27 18.04 -14.04 -67.16
C ALA A 27 16.51 -14.15 -66.89
N GLY A 28 15.97 -13.04 -66.33
CA GLY A 28 14.55 -12.68 -66.27
C GLY A 28 13.76 -13.23 -65.06
N GLY A 29 12.80 -12.53 -64.44
CA GLY A 29 12.38 -11.12 -64.58
C GLY A 29 10.85 -10.94 -64.51
N GLY A 30 10.35 -9.99 -63.71
CA GLY A 30 8.94 -9.54 -63.75
C GLY A 30 8.08 -9.82 -62.49
N ASP A 31 7.03 -9.01 -62.34
CA ASP A 31 6.33 -8.76 -61.07
C ASP A 31 5.16 -9.69 -60.70
N ALA A 32 4.86 -9.57 -59.40
CA ALA A 32 3.74 -10.04 -58.61
C ALA A 32 2.32 -10.08 -59.23
N VAL A 33 1.63 -11.19 -58.93
CA VAL A 33 0.25 -11.29 -58.39
C VAL A 33 -0.88 -10.52 -59.11
N ALA A 34 -1.71 -11.27 -59.83
CA ALA A 34 -3.04 -10.84 -60.27
C ALA A 34 -4.14 -11.05 -59.19
N ARG A 35 -5.23 -10.28 -59.30
CA ARG A 35 -6.42 -10.31 -58.42
C ARG A 35 -7.30 -11.54 -58.69
N LEU A 36 -8.21 -11.89 -57.75
CA LEU A 36 -9.65 -11.98 -58.03
C LEU A 36 -10.53 -12.10 -56.77
N SER A 37 -11.80 -11.75 -56.94
CA SER A 37 -12.96 -11.86 -56.03
C SER A 37 -14.20 -12.11 -56.95
N PRO A 38 -15.49 -12.06 -56.53
CA PRO A 38 -16.10 -11.98 -55.19
C PRO A 38 -17.31 -12.96 -54.99
N ARG A 39 -17.97 -12.88 -53.81
CA ARG A 39 -19.41 -13.15 -53.47
C ARG A 39 -19.51 -13.82 -52.07
N SER A 40 -20.53 -13.58 -51.23
CA SER A 40 -21.63 -12.59 -51.27
C SER A 40 -22.36 -12.49 -49.92
N ALA A 41 -22.80 -11.28 -49.56
CA ALA A 41 -23.95 -10.90 -48.68
C ALA A 41 -24.14 -11.57 -47.27
N GLY A 42 -24.59 -10.84 -46.24
CA GLY A 42 -24.82 -9.39 -46.14
C GLY A 42 -25.80 -8.98 -45.03
N GLY A 43 -25.68 -7.73 -44.56
CA GLY A 43 -26.64 -7.05 -43.69
C GLY A 43 -26.53 -7.33 -42.17
N LEU A 44 -26.89 -6.39 -41.29
CA LEU A 44 -27.15 -4.96 -41.51
C LEU A 44 -27.07 -4.20 -40.15
N LEU A 45 -26.45 -3.01 -40.14
CA LEU A 45 -26.38 -2.11 -38.98
C LEU A 45 -26.41 -0.65 -39.48
N GLY A 46 -27.06 0.24 -38.72
CA GLY A 46 -27.24 1.67 -39.00
C GLY A 46 -28.10 2.30 -37.89
N LEU A 47 -28.19 3.62 -37.70
CA LEU A 47 -27.75 4.80 -38.47
C LEU A 47 -27.27 5.89 -37.47
N ALA A 48 -26.26 6.72 -37.80
CA ALA A 48 -26.37 8.15 -38.16
C ALA A 48 -26.71 9.14 -36.99
N GLU A 49 -26.27 10.40 -36.91
CA GLU A 49 -25.39 11.22 -37.77
C GLU A 49 -24.92 12.52 -37.07
N LEU A 50 -23.83 13.14 -37.57
CA LEU A 50 -23.49 14.60 -37.59
C LEU A 50 -23.41 15.41 -36.25
N ALA A 51 -22.70 16.56 -36.16
CA ALA A 51 -21.96 17.36 -37.15
C ALA A 51 -20.63 17.96 -36.57
N GLN A 52 -19.76 18.50 -37.43
CA GLN A 52 -18.67 19.43 -37.10
C GLN A 52 -19.07 20.89 -37.44
N PRO A 53 -18.26 21.89 -37.06
CA PRO A 53 -17.40 22.48 -38.11
C PRO A 53 -15.92 22.67 -37.69
N ARG A 54 -15.09 23.10 -38.64
CA ARG A 54 -13.62 23.28 -38.53
C ARG A 54 -13.22 24.75 -38.41
N GLY A 55 -12.08 25.05 -37.79
CA GLY A 55 -11.42 26.36 -37.90
C GLY A 55 -10.09 26.48 -37.14
N GLY A 56 -9.11 27.17 -37.74
CA GLY A 56 -7.79 27.51 -37.18
C GLY A 56 -6.73 27.68 -38.28
N PRO A 57 -5.45 27.94 -37.97
CA PRO A 57 -4.87 28.53 -36.75
C PRO A 57 -4.01 29.78 -37.06
N ARG A 58 -3.66 30.61 -36.05
CA ARG A 58 -2.46 31.50 -36.06
C ARG A 58 -2.12 32.06 -34.67
N SER A 59 -1.01 32.80 -34.59
CA SER A 59 -0.21 33.08 -33.38
C SER A 59 0.20 34.55 -33.26
N ALA A 60 0.36 35.07 -32.04
CA ALA A 60 1.27 36.15 -31.57
C ALA A 60 0.87 36.62 -30.16
N GLU A 61 1.75 37.35 -29.46
CA GLU A 61 1.50 37.98 -28.15
C GLU A 61 0.65 39.27 -28.24
N ASP A 62 -0.11 39.62 -27.19
CA ASP A 62 0.29 40.58 -26.13
C ASP A 62 -0.87 40.83 -25.12
N ALA A 63 -0.71 41.74 -24.16
CA ALA A 63 -1.54 41.93 -22.97
C ALA A 63 -2.97 42.49 -23.18
N GLY A 64 -3.89 42.11 -22.27
CA GLY A 64 -5.23 42.70 -22.13
C GLY A 64 -6.01 42.10 -20.96
N SER A 65 -6.69 42.93 -20.17
CA SER A 65 -7.42 42.53 -18.95
C SER A 65 -8.95 42.41 -19.13
N ASN A 66 -9.54 41.38 -18.53
CA ASN A 66 -10.85 41.29 -17.84
C ASN A 66 -10.95 39.84 -17.32
N GLU A 67 -11.33 39.53 -16.08
CA GLU A 67 -12.62 39.74 -15.38
C GLU A 67 -13.79 38.88 -15.92
N ASP A 68 -14.62 38.41 -14.99
CA ASP A 68 -15.81 37.55 -15.12
C ASP A 68 -15.69 36.12 -15.68
N ALA A 69 -15.37 35.16 -14.79
CA ALA A 69 -15.67 33.72 -14.97
C ALA A 69 -15.74 32.92 -13.64
N SER A 70 -16.48 33.39 -12.63
CA SER A 70 -16.57 32.74 -11.29
C SER A 70 -17.98 32.25 -10.92
N GLY A 71 -18.34 31.04 -11.39
CA GLY A 71 -19.52 30.30 -10.92
C GLY A 71 -19.42 28.81 -11.27
N THR A 72 -19.81 27.86 -10.42
CA THR A 72 -20.44 27.96 -9.09
C THR A 72 -19.74 27.06 -8.06
N ALA A 73 -18.92 27.65 -7.20
CA ALA A 73 -18.56 27.01 -5.93
C ALA A 73 -19.68 27.32 -4.92
N ARG A 74 -20.40 26.29 -4.47
CA ARG A 74 -21.53 26.45 -3.54
C ARG A 74 -20.99 26.69 -2.14
N ASP A 75 -21.19 27.89 -1.59
CA ASP A 75 -20.65 28.27 -0.28
C ASP A 75 -21.41 27.59 0.86
N LEU A 76 -20.93 26.39 1.22
CA LEU A 76 -21.38 25.62 2.37
C LEU A 76 -21.21 26.36 3.72
N ARG A 77 -20.38 27.42 3.79
CA ARG A 77 -20.22 28.24 4.98
C ARG A 77 -21.38 29.24 5.09
N GLY A 78 -21.73 29.88 3.99
CA GLY A 78 -22.94 30.68 3.82
C GLY A 78 -24.21 29.87 4.07
N ASP A 79 -24.38 28.72 3.40
CA ASP A 79 -25.55 27.83 3.56
C ASP A 79 -25.73 27.40 5.03
N VAL A 80 -24.65 27.06 5.76
CA VAL A 80 -24.72 26.67 7.18
C VAL A 80 -24.97 27.86 8.11
N GLN A 81 -24.36 29.03 7.87
CA GLN A 81 -24.67 30.23 8.66
C GLN A 81 -26.10 30.73 8.42
N GLN A 82 -26.62 30.59 7.21
CA GLN A 82 -28.00 30.92 6.88
C GLN A 82 -28.98 29.91 7.48
N ALA A 83 -28.65 28.62 7.51
CA ALA A 83 -29.41 27.60 8.23
C ALA A 83 -29.44 27.89 9.74
N MET A 84 -28.30 28.17 10.37
CA MET A 84 -28.20 28.53 11.79
C MET A 84 -29.01 29.80 12.11
N ARG A 85 -28.93 30.84 11.28
CA ARG A 85 -29.77 32.06 11.43
C ARG A 85 -31.25 31.78 11.24
N SER A 86 -31.63 30.88 10.32
CA SER A 86 -33.03 30.49 10.14
C SER A 86 -33.57 29.65 11.30
N LEU A 87 -32.71 28.87 11.97
CA LEU A 87 -33.05 28.12 13.17
C LEU A 87 -33.22 29.07 14.37
N GLY A 88 -32.30 30.02 14.54
CA GLY A 88 -32.42 31.09 15.54
C GLY A 88 -33.69 31.92 15.33
N ALA A 89 -33.95 32.40 14.11
CA ALA A 89 -35.17 33.15 13.79
C ALA A 89 -36.45 32.33 14.01
N ALA A 90 -36.45 31.01 13.76
CA ALA A 90 -37.58 30.14 14.07
C ALA A 90 -37.77 29.92 15.58
N MET A 91 -36.68 29.94 16.37
CA MET A 91 -36.73 29.92 17.83
C MET A 91 -37.22 31.26 18.39
N ASP A 92 -36.75 32.40 17.87
CA ASP A 92 -37.24 33.75 18.21
C ASP A 92 -38.73 33.92 17.87
N GLU A 93 -39.19 33.39 16.74
CA GLU A 93 -40.60 33.42 16.32
C GLU A 93 -41.46 32.51 17.21
N ALA A 94 -40.97 31.32 17.57
CA ALA A 94 -41.66 30.42 18.51
C ALA A 94 -41.72 31.00 19.93
N PHE A 95 -40.64 31.63 20.40
CA PHE A 95 -40.58 32.31 21.69
C PHE A 95 -41.50 33.54 21.71
N SER A 96 -41.47 34.35 20.64
CA SER A 96 -42.40 35.47 20.45
C SER A 96 -43.87 35.04 20.38
N ALA A 97 -44.15 33.86 19.82
CA ALA A 97 -45.50 33.29 19.82
C ALA A 97 -45.93 32.85 21.23
N ALA A 98 -45.03 32.23 22.01
CA ALA A 98 -45.28 31.88 23.41
C ALA A 98 -45.54 33.12 24.30
N VAL A 99 -44.74 34.18 24.14
CA VAL A 99 -44.90 35.47 24.85
C VAL A 99 -46.20 36.19 24.48
N ARG A 100 -46.73 35.99 23.26
CA ARG A 100 -48.05 36.52 22.86
C ARG A 100 -49.22 35.68 23.39
N ALA A 101 -48.98 34.43 23.79
CA ALA A 101 -50.04 33.53 24.28
C ALA A 101 -50.41 33.77 25.76
N THR A 102 -49.64 34.57 26.50
CA THR A 102 -49.71 34.72 27.96
C THR A 102 -50.21 36.09 28.45
N GLN A 103 -50.69 36.97 27.57
CA GLN A 103 -51.33 38.23 28.01
C GLN A 103 -52.83 38.01 28.34
N PRO A 104 -53.28 38.32 29.57
CA PRO A 104 -54.70 38.22 29.93
C PRO A 104 -55.50 39.39 29.35
N SER A 105 -56.64 39.10 28.72
CA SER A 105 -57.62 40.12 28.34
C SER A 105 -58.32 40.67 29.58
N GLY A 106 -58.15 41.96 29.86
CA GLY A 106 -58.69 42.60 31.06
C GLY A 106 -60.22 42.65 31.13
N VAL A 107 -60.75 42.47 32.34
CA VAL A 107 -62.16 42.73 32.74
C VAL A 107 -62.13 43.34 34.14
N ASP A 108 -62.98 44.33 34.41
CA ASP A 108 -63.04 45.04 35.69
C ASP A 108 -63.45 44.14 36.87
N GLY A 109 -62.93 44.47 38.06
CA GLY A 109 -63.03 43.61 39.24
C GLY A 109 -64.13 43.94 40.25
N ALA A 110 -64.31 43.03 41.21
CA ALA A 110 -64.98 43.25 42.48
C ALA A 110 -64.25 42.47 43.58
N GLY A 111 -64.02 43.07 44.75
CA GLY A 111 -63.22 42.47 45.83
C GLY A 111 -64.05 41.74 46.88
N GLY A 112 -63.43 40.81 47.61
CA GLY A 112 -64.04 40.22 48.81
C GLY A 112 -63.24 39.10 49.48
N GLY A 113 -63.07 39.19 50.80
CA GLY A 113 -62.87 38.06 51.70
C GLY A 113 -61.45 37.47 51.79
N ALA A 114 -60.81 37.61 52.95
CA ALA A 114 -59.64 36.81 53.30
C ALA A 114 -60.04 35.47 53.94
N GLY A 115 -59.27 34.42 53.68
CA GLY A 115 -59.37 33.11 54.33
C GLY A 115 -58.24 32.21 53.87
N GLY A 116 -57.35 31.80 54.77
CA GLY A 116 -56.17 31.01 54.42
C GLY A 116 -56.00 29.78 55.29
N SER A 117 -55.65 28.64 54.67
CA SER A 117 -55.07 27.47 55.35
C SER A 117 -54.61 26.42 54.34
N ALA A 118 -53.30 26.32 54.09
CA ALA A 118 -52.56 25.11 53.72
C ALA A 118 -51.08 25.50 53.60
N GLY A 119 -50.18 24.60 53.98
CA GLY A 119 -48.75 24.75 53.71
C GLY A 119 -48.39 23.98 52.45
N ASP A 120 -48.49 24.63 51.29
CA ASP A 120 -47.92 24.09 50.06
C ASP A 120 -46.39 24.11 50.15
N ALA A 121 -45.75 23.07 49.61
CA ALA A 121 -44.29 23.00 49.54
C ALA A 121 -43.79 23.98 48.47
N GLU A 122 -43.37 25.16 48.91
CA GLU A 122 -42.95 26.27 48.05
C GLU A 122 -41.81 25.84 47.11
N ALA A 123 -42.06 25.89 45.80
CA ALA A 123 -41.14 25.35 44.80
C ALA A 123 -40.01 26.35 44.53
N THR A 124 -38.75 25.93 44.70
CA THR A 124 -37.59 26.82 44.61
C THR A 124 -36.86 26.70 43.28
N LEU A 125 -36.35 27.84 42.80
CA LEU A 125 -35.48 27.97 41.63
C LEU A 125 -34.20 28.68 42.09
N GLU A 126 -33.07 27.98 42.01
CA GLU A 126 -31.76 28.47 42.44
C GLU A 126 -30.80 28.43 41.26
N ALA A 127 -30.04 29.50 41.04
CA ALA A 127 -29.00 29.56 40.02
C ALA A 127 -27.70 30.10 40.63
N GLN A 128 -26.58 29.50 40.25
CA GLN A 128 -25.24 29.82 40.72
C GLN A 128 -24.30 29.98 39.52
N ILE A 129 -23.41 30.98 39.59
CA ILE A 129 -22.37 31.27 38.59
C ILE A 129 -21.08 31.62 39.31
N ALA A 130 -19.93 31.36 38.69
CA ALA A 130 -18.60 31.48 39.30
C ALA A 130 -18.19 32.90 39.77
N SER A 131 -18.98 33.95 39.50
CA SER A 131 -18.76 35.30 40.03
C SER A 131 -19.39 35.54 41.41
N ASP A 132 -20.11 34.56 41.98
CA ASP A 132 -20.91 34.66 43.23
C ASP A 132 -22.00 35.75 43.21
N ASP A 133 -22.30 36.34 42.04
CA ASP A 133 -23.42 37.28 41.86
C ASP A 133 -24.77 36.61 42.19
N THR A 134 -25.58 37.27 43.02
CA THR A 134 -26.88 36.72 43.44
C THR A 134 -27.91 36.82 42.32
N LEU A 135 -28.30 35.69 41.75
CA LEU A 135 -29.26 35.59 40.65
C LEU A 135 -30.68 35.25 41.14
N THR A 136 -31.68 35.95 40.61
CA THR A 136 -33.10 35.60 40.75
C THR A 136 -33.61 35.04 39.43
N VAL A 137 -33.97 33.76 39.38
CA VAL A 137 -34.49 33.12 38.14
C VAL A 137 -35.92 33.59 37.89
N HIS A 138 -36.16 34.24 36.74
CA HIS A 138 -37.49 34.68 36.31
C HIS A 138 -38.16 33.68 35.36
N GLN A 139 -37.40 33.14 34.41
CA GLN A 139 -37.85 32.13 33.45
C GLN A 139 -36.72 31.11 33.22
N PHE A 140 -37.09 29.86 32.97
CA PHE A 140 -36.14 28.81 32.65
C PHE A 140 -36.67 27.89 31.55
N SER A 141 -35.77 27.31 30.77
CA SER A 141 -36.03 26.30 29.75
C SER A 141 -34.88 25.29 29.74
N VAL A 142 -35.20 24.03 30.02
CA VAL A 142 -34.27 22.90 30.03
C VAL A 142 -34.63 21.99 28.86
N HIS A 143 -33.65 21.64 28.03
CA HIS A 143 -33.75 20.55 27.04
C HIS A 143 -32.69 19.48 27.32
N GLU A 144 -33.11 18.22 27.30
CA GLU A 144 -32.23 17.07 27.50
C GLU A 144 -32.63 15.94 26.55
N ARG A 145 -31.64 15.23 25.99
CA ARG A 145 -31.90 14.04 25.19
C ARG A 145 -30.82 12.97 25.40
N ILE A 146 -31.22 11.70 25.39
CA ILE A 146 -30.29 10.57 25.45
C ILE A 146 -29.36 10.59 24.22
N SER A 147 -28.06 10.42 24.47
CA SER A 147 -26.97 10.64 23.51
C SER A 147 -26.97 12.05 22.91
N SER A 148 -27.22 13.07 23.73
CA SER A 148 -27.03 14.50 23.40
C SER A 148 -26.59 15.27 24.65
N LEU A 149 -26.03 16.45 24.47
CA LEU A 149 -25.76 17.39 25.57
C LEU A 149 -27.08 18.00 26.04
N PHE A 150 -27.22 18.29 27.34
CA PHE A 150 -28.33 19.14 27.80
C PHE A 150 -28.04 20.61 27.50
N ASN A 151 -29.09 21.42 27.48
CA ASN A 151 -29.00 22.88 27.55
C ASN A 151 -30.02 23.41 28.56
N VAL A 152 -29.59 24.37 29.37
CA VAL A 152 -30.46 25.12 30.29
C VAL A 152 -30.34 26.60 29.95
N THR A 153 -31.39 27.18 29.37
CA THR A 153 -31.52 28.63 29.21
C THR A 153 -32.23 29.21 30.44
N LEU A 154 -31.64 30.22 31.07
CA LEU A 154 -32.24 30.98 32.17
C LEU A 154 -32.36 32.45 31.80
N ILE A 155 -33.51 33.06 32.08
CA ILE A 155 -33.61 34.52 32.21
C ILE A 155 -33.56 34.84 33.70
N VAL A 156 -32.51 35.54 34.11
CA VAL A 156 -32.22 35.89 35.50
C VAL A 156 -32.20 37.40 35.69
N HIS A 157 -32.57 37.85 36.87
CA HIS A 157 -32.41 39.22 37.33
C HIS A 157 -31.34 39.28 38.41
N CYS A 158 -30.45 40.26 38.33
CA CYS A 158 -29.37 40.46 39.29
C CYS A 158 -29.27 41.93 39.71
N LYS A 159 -28.85 42.14 40.97
CA LYS A 159 -28.58 43.47 41.54
C LYS A 159 -27.27 44.09 41.04
N ASN A 160 -26.45 43.31 40.34
CA ASN A 160 -25.25 43.79 39.68
C ASN A 160 -25.57 44.11 38.19
N PRO A 161 -25.49 45.39 37.76
CA PRO A 161 -25.70 45.79 36.37
C PRO A 161 -24.47 45.61 35.48
N ASP A 162 -23.34 45.17 36.06
CA ASP A 162 -22.03 45.01 35.43
C ASP A 162 -21.42 43.64 35.83
N ILE A 163 -22.15 42.55 35.56
CA ILE A 163 -21.63 41.18 35.74
C ILE A 163 -20.47 40.98 34.76
N SER A 164 -19.30 40.60 35.27
CA SER A 164 -18.12 40.33 34.43
C SER A 164 -18.35 39.08 33.56
N PHE A 165 -18.65 39.28 32.27
CA PHE A 165 -18.89 38.17 31.34
C PHE A 165 -17.67 37.24 31.20
N GLU A 166 -16.44 37.75 31.31
CA GLU A 166 -15.21 36.96 31.32
C GLU A 166 -15.07 36.10 32.60
N GLY A 167 -15.64 36.55 33.72
CA GLY A 167 -15.71 35.79 34.97
C GLY A 167 -16.82 34.73 35.02
N VAL A 168 -17.67 34.63 33.99
CA VAL A 168 -18.83 33.72 33.96
C VAL A 168 -18.78 32.78 32.75
N VAL A 169 -18.45 33.28 31.55
CA VAL A 169 -18.40 32.44 30.34
C VAL A 169 -17.19 31.50 30.40
N GLY A 170 -17.46 30.21 30.19
CA GLY A 170 -16.44 29.16 30.31
C GLY A 170 -16.14 28.75 31.76
N GLN A 171 -16.86 29.29 32.75
CA GLN A 171 -16.74 28.91 34.16
C GLN A 171 -17.92 28.02 34.60
N ASP A 172 -17.76 27.40 35.76
CA ASP A 172 -18.80 26.58 36.39
C ASP A 172 -20.06 27.41 36.68
N ALA A 173 -21.21 26.80 36.39
CA ALA A 173 -22.54 27.31 36.68
C ALA A 173 -23.50 26.16 36.99
N SER A 174 -24.51 26.43 37.82
CA SER A 174 -25.57 25.47 38.07
C SER A 174 -26.96 26.09 38.13
N PHE A 175 -27.95 25.28 37.78
CA PHE A 175 -29.37 25.53 38.00
C PHE A 175 -29.92 24.40 38.86
N THR A 176 -30.66 24.71 39.91
CA THR A 176 -31.37 23.74 40.76
C THR A 176 -32.85 24.10 40.82
N LEU A 177 -33.69 23.09 40.63
CA LEU A 177 -35.13 23.16 40.72
C LEU A 177 -35.61 22.18 41.79
N SER A 178 -36.37 22.67 42.77
CA SER A 178 -37.03 21.84 43.78
C SER A 178 -38.54 22.02 43.71
N SER A 179 -39.28 20.92 43.62
CA SER A 179 -40.75 20.92 43.60
C SER A 179 -41.27 19.71 44.39
N GLY A 180 -41.97 19.97 45.49
CA GLY A 180 -42.41 18.94 46.43
C GLY A 180 -41.25 18.13 46.99
N SER A 181 -41.22 16.82 46.69
CA SER A 181 -40.14 15.90 47.09
C SER A 181 -39.02 15.75 46.07
N HIS A 182 -39.06 16.47 44.94
CA HIS A 182 -38.15 16.28 43.82
C HIS A 182 -37.24 17.49 43.63
N THR A 183 -35.94 17.29 43.85
CA THR A 183 -34.88 18.25 43.54
C THR A 183 -34.04 17.71 42.39
N ARG A 184 -33.72 18.56 41.41
CA ARG A 184 -32.79 18.29 40.31
C ARG A 184 -31.81 19.44 40.15
N THR A 185 -30.58 19.10 39.83
CA THR A 185 -29.49 20.06 39.61
C THR A 185 -28.80 19.79 38.28
N TRP A 186 -28.79 20.79 37.42
CA TRP A 186 -27.98 20.85 36.21
C TRP A 186 -26.75 21.72 36.51
N ALA A 187 -25.65 21.08 36.87
CA ALA A 187 -24.35 21.74 37.03
C ALA A 187 -23.47 21.44 35.81
N GLY A 188 -22.71 22.44 35.36
CA GLY A 188 -21.85 22.37 34.18
C GLY A 188 -21.21 23.73 33.93
N ILE A 189 -21.06 24.12 32.68
CA ILE A 189 -20.37 25.35 32.27
C ILE A 189 -21.38 26.35 31.69
N CYS A 190 -21.27 27.62 32.05
CA CYS A 190 -21.99 28.69 31.37
C CYS A 190 -21.31 28.99 30.03
N ASN A 191 -21.92 28.61 28.90
CA ASN A 191 -21.32 28.81 27.57
C ASN A 191 -21.80 30.07 26.84
N HIS A 192 -22.80 30.78 27.36
CA HIS A 192 -23.26 32.07 26.86
C HIS A 192 -23.93 32.88 27.98
N ILE A 193 -23.66 34.19 27.99
CA ILE A 193 -24.36 35.20 28.78
C ILE A 193 -24.68 36.40 27.87
N GLN A 194 -25.83 37.03 28.08
CA GLN A 194 -26.22 38.28 27.42
C GLN A 194 -27.02 39.16 28.38
N GLN A 195 -26.68 40.44 28.52
CA GLN A 195 -27.57 41.41 29.18
C GLN A 195 -28.75 41.69 28.23
N LEU A 196 -29.97 41.35 28.67
CA LEU A 196 -31.20 41.59 27.91
C LEU A 196 -31.73 43.01 28.15
N ARG A 197 -31.60 43.50 29.39
CA ARG A 197 -32.10 44.81 29.82
C ARG A 197 -31.32 45.32 31.04
N ALA A 198 -30.89 46.58 30.97
CA ALA A 198 -30.51 47.35 32.15
C ALA A 198 -31.74 48.10 32.69
N GLU A 199 -31.92 48.14 34.00
CA GLU A 199 -33.03 48.83 34.68
C GLU A 199 -32.59 50.20 35.22
N GLU A 200 -33.53 51.15 35.35
CA GLU A 200 -33.22 52.54 35.76
C GLU A 200 -32.86 52.68 37.25
N ASP A 201 -33.12 51.66 38.06
CA ASP A 201 -32.77 51.55 39.48
C ASP A 201 -31.35 51.01 39.72
N GLY A 202 -30.66 50.56 38.66
CA GLY A 202 -29.33 49.99 38.72
C GLY A 202 -29.29 48.46 38.83
N GLU A 203 -30.42 47.77 38.69
CA GLU A 203 -30.47 46.30 38.57
C GLU A 203 -30.45 45.89 37.07
N SER A 204 -30.38 44.60 36.74
CA SER A 204 -30.33 44.13 35.34
C SER A 204 -30.86 42.72 35.11
N THR A 205 -31.43 42.51 33.92
CA THR A 205 -31.89 41.21 33.42
C THR A 205 -30.89 40.64 32.41
N TYR A 206 -30.49 39.39 32.61
CA TYR A 206 -29.55 38.64 31.77
C TYR A 206 -30.16 37.32 31.31
N GLU A 207 -29.74 36.86 30.12
CA GLU A 207 -29.85 35.47 29.69
C GLU A 207 -28.55 34.73 30.02
N LEU A 208 -28.69 33.47 30.46
CA LEU A 208 -27.59 32.53 30.72
C LEU A 208 -27.90 31.20 30.03
N SER A 209 -26.87 30.54 29.49
CA SER A 209 -26.95 29.18 28.94
C SER A 209 -25.95 28.26 29.63
N ILE A 210 -26.45 27.27 30.37
CA ILE A 210 -25.65 26.24 31.03
C ILE A 210 -25.69 24.95 30.20
N VAL A 211 -24.52 24.35 29.98
CA VAL A 211 -24.32 23.09 29.26
C VAL A 211 -23.45 22.15 30.09
N PRO A 212 -23.50 20.82 29.90
CA PRO A 212 -22.64 19.91 30.65
C PRO A 212 -21.16 20.14 30.31
N SER A 213 -20.24 19.83 31.22
CA SER A 213 -18.78 19.93 30.96
C SER A 213 -18.34 19.12 29.73
N LEU A 214 -19.06 18.05 29.38
CA LEU A 214 -18.87 17.29 28.13
C LEU A 214 -18.96 18.17 26.85
N TRP A 215 -19.55 19.36 26.93
CA TRP A 215 -19.58 20.35 25.85
C TRP A 215 -18.19 20.86 25.45
N GLU A 216 -17.21 20.92 26.35
CA GLU A 216 -15.85 21.40 26.02
C GLU A 216 -15.20 20.56 24.90
N LEU A 217 -15.50 19.27 24.87
CA LEU A 217 -15.04 18.33 23.86
C LEU A 217 -15.61 18.63 22.46
N THR A 218 -16.58 19.54 22.33
CA THR A 218 -17.03 20.07 21.03
C THR A 218 -16.05 21.09 20.44
N GLN A 219 -15.27 21.78 21.28
CA GLN A 219 -14.40 22.89 20.90
C GLN A 219 -13.04 22.41 20.36
N ARG A 220 -12.45 21.37 20.97
CA ARG A 220 -11.21 20.75 20.48
C ARG A 220 -11.47 19.84 19.29
N ARG A 221 -10.76 20.06 18.19
CA ARG A 221 -10.69 19.17 17.01
C ARG A 221 -9.27 18.63 16.86
N ASN A 222 -9.13 17.37 16.47
CA ASN A 222 -7.83 16.69 16.49
C ASN A 222 -7.67 15.65 15.36
N HIS A 223 -6.43 15.21 15.15
CA HIS A 223 -6.08 14.05 14.32
C HIS A 223 -5.27 13.09 15.21
N ARG A 224 -5.80 11.88 15.46
CA ARG A 224 -5.24 10.92 16.43
C ARG A 224 -5.42 9.48 15.96
N MET A 225 -4.51 8.59 16.38
CA MET A 225 -4.57 7.16 16.07
C MET A 225 -4.63 6.31 17.35
N PHE A 226 -5.62 5.44 17.43
CA PHE A 226 -5.83 4.48 18.52
C PHE A 226 -5.62 3.06 17.96
N GLN A 227 -4.86 2.22 18.65
CA GLN A 227 -4.43 0.91 18.14
C GLN A 227 -4.57 -0.16 19.21
N GLN A 228 -5.29 -1.25 18.91
CA GLN A 228 -5.59 -2.33 19.86
C GLN A 228 -6.31 -1.85 21.14
N GLU A 229 -7.15 -0.82 20.99
CA GLU A 229 -8.09 -0.31 22.00
C GLU A 229 -9.52 -0.61 21.52
N SER A 230 -10.50 -0.80 22.42
CA SER A 230 -11.93 -0.87 22.03
C SER A 230 -12.52 0.54 21.93
N GLU A 231 -13.62 0.72 21.20
CA GLU A 231 -14.34 1.99 21.16
C GLU A 231 -14.71 2.53 22.57
N LEU A 232 -14.98 1.64 23.54
CA LEU A 232 -15.28 2.04 24.90
C LEU A 232 -14.03 2.52 25.65
N ASP A 233 -12.88 1.85 25.48
CA ASP A 233 -11.61 2.28 26.10
C ASP A 233 -11.13 3.62 25.55
N ILE A 234 -11.29 3.83 24.23
CA ILE A 234 -11.02 5.10 23.54
C ILE A 234 -11.88 6.23 24.15
N VAL A 235 -13.16 5.98 24.41
CA VAL A 235 -14.05 6.97 25.06
C VAL A 235 -13.58 7.27 26.48
N LYS A 236 -13.28 6.24 27.30
CA LYS A 236 -12.78 6.44 28.69
C LYS A 236 -11.50 7.27 28.73
N LYS A 237 -10.57 6.99 27.82
CA LYS A 237 -9.30 7.71 27.65
C LYS A 237 -9.52 9.19 27.35
N LEU A 238 -10.46 9.51 26.45
CA LEU A 238 -10.83 10.89 26.12
C LEU A 238 -11.56 11.59 27.27
N LEU A 239 -12.51 10.94 27.94
CA LEU A 239 -13.18 11.50 29.11
C LEU A 239 -12.18 11.78 30.25
N GLY A 240 -11.19 10.89 30.45
CA GLY A 240 -10.10 11.07 31.42
C GLY A 240 -9.13 12.19 31.08
N GLU A 241 -8.78 12.40 29.79
CA GLU A 241 -7.98 13.56 29.34
C GLU A 241 -8.63 14.90 29.67
N TRP A 242 -9.96 14.94 29.70
CA TRP A 242 -10.78 16.12 30.00
C TRP A 242 -11.31 16.14 31.44
N SER A 243 -10.91 15.18 32.29
CA SER A 243 -11.42 15.02 33.67
C SER A 243 -12.95 14.94 33.82
N ILE A 244 -13.67 14.53 32.76
CA ILE A 244 -15.15 14.47 32.78
C ILE A 244 -15.60 13.34 33.72
N PRO A 245 -16.45 13.61 34.75
CA PRO A 245 -16.96 12.58 35.64
C PRO A 245 -17.95 11.65 34.91
N PHE A 246 -17.77 10.34 35.02
CA PHE A 246 -18.70 9.36 34.43
C PHE A 246 -18.94 8.10 35.27
N GLU A 247 -20.14 7.54 35.11
CA GLU A 247 -20.58 6.22 35.58
C GLU A 247 -20.66 5.21 34.43
N GLU A 248 -20.42 3.93 34.73
CA GLU A 248 -20.59 2.82 33.78
C GLU A 248 -21.76 1.91 34.17
N LYS A 249 -22.78 1.83 33.32
CA LYS A 249 -23.92 0.89 33.40
C LYS A 249 -23.90 -0.02 32.17
N ILE A 250 -22.79 -0.73 32.03
CA ILE A 250 -22.39 -1.56 30.87
C ILE A 250 -22.59 -3.05 31.20
N THR A 251 -23.23 -3.79 30.28
CA THR A 251 -23.60 -5.20 30.45
C THR A 251 -22.91 -6.14 29.46
N GLY A 252 -22.51 -5.63 28.29
CA GLY A 252 -21.76 -6.35 27.27
C GLY A 252 -20.24 -6.25 27.44
N SER A 253 -19.51 -7.09 26.71
CA SER A 253 -18.07 -6.93 26.48
C SER A 253 -17.79 -6.37 25.09
N TYR A 254 -16.68 -5.65 24.96
CA TYR A 254 -16.32 -4.89 23.76
C TYR A 254 -14.89 -5.24 23.36
N LYS A 255 -14.70 -5.82 22.18
CA LYS A 255 -13.38 -6.27 21.73
C LYS A 255 -12.53 -5.12 21.17
N PRO A 256 -11.21 -5.08 21.46
CA PRO A 256 -10.32 -4.13 20.82
C PRO A 256 -10.26 -4.26 19.30
N ARG A 257 -10.05 -3.11 18.64
CA ARG A 257 -9.84 -3.02 17.18
C ARG A 257 -8.39 -2.71 16.86
N LYS A 258 -7.90 -3.23 15.71
CA LYS A 258 -6.53 -3.00 15.24
C LYS A 258 -6.15 -1.53 15.13
N TYR A 259 -7.07 -0.71 14.64
CA TYR A 259 -6.80 0.66 14.23
C TYR A 259 -8.10 1.47 14.17
N ARG A 260 -8.11 2.64 14.80
CA ARG A 260 -9.18 3.63 14.75
C ARG A 260 -8.59 5.03 14.71
N VAL A 261 -9.12 5.89 13.85
CA VAL A 261 -8.60 7.24 13.65
C VAL A 261 -9.66 8.28 13.99
N GLN A 262 -9.29 9.27 14.81
CA GLN A 262 -9.96 10.56 14.90
C GLN A 262 -9.39 11.43 13.78
N TYR A 263 -10.21 11.95 12.87
CA TYR A 263 -9.72 12.66 11.67
C TYR A 263 -10.46 13.98 11.44
N GLY A 264 -9.88 15.08 11.91
CA GLY A 264 -10.41 16.43 11.72
C GLY A 264 -11.73 16.72 12.42
N GLU A 265 -12.26 15.78 13.20
CA GLU A 265 -13.51 15.88 13.95
C GLU A 265 -13.25 16.34 15.40
N SER A 266 -14.29 16.82 16.10
CA SER A 266 -14.16 17.17 17.52
C SER A 266 -14.13 15.93 18.41
N ASP A 267 -13.54 16.04 19.59
CA ASP A 267 -13.46 14.93 20.54
C ASP A 267 -14.86 14.41 20.90
N PHE A 268 -15.84 15.30 21.06
CA PHE A 268 -17.24 14.95 21.28
C PHE A 268 -17.85 14.17 20.10
N ALA A 269 -17.61 14.62 18.86
CA ALA A 269 -18.10 13.92 17.67
C ALA A 269 -17.46 12.52 17.54
N PHE A 270 -16.17 12.40 17.88
CA PHE A 270 -15.46 11.13 17.90
C PHE A 270 -15.99 10.19 19.00
N ILE A 271 -16.26 10.69 20.22
CA ILE A 271 -16.91 9.94 21.30
C ILE A 271 -18.30 9.46 20.86
N CYS A 272 -19.14 10.34 20.30
CA CYS A 272 -20.46 9.96 19.80
C CYS A 272 -20.34 8.85 18.75
N ARG A 273 -19.41 8.99 17.80
CA ARG A 273 -19.13 7.98 16.76
C ARG A 273 -18.63 6.65 17.33
N MET A 274 -17.82 6.67 18.40
CA MET A 274 -17.38 5.44 19.07
C MET A 274 -18.58 4.75 19.75
N LEU A 275 -19.35 5.48 20.54
CA LEU A 275 -20.51 4.97 21.27
C LEU A 275 -21.62 4.47 20.32
N GLU A 276 -21.89 5.18 19.23
CA GLU A 276 -22.81 4.75 18.15
C GLU A 276 -22.33 3.51 17.39
N ASP A 277 -21.01 3.34 17.22
CA ASP A 277 -20.43 2.17 16.55
C ASP A 277 -20.57 0.89 17.39
N VAL A 278 -20.50 1.00 18.73
CA VAL A 278 -20.71 -0.14 19.64
C VAL A 278 -22.11 -0.24 20.25
N GLY A 279 -22.98 0.74 20.01
CA GLY A 279 -24.38 0.75 20.47
C GLY A 279 -24.59 1.15 21.93
N ILE A 280 -23.60 1.82 22.55
CA ILE A 280 -23.68 2.37 23.91
C ILE A 280 -24.36 3.75 23.81
N SER A 281 -25.31 4.01 24.70
CA SER A 281 -25.97 5.32 24.86
C SER A 281 -25.35 6.10 26.03
N PHE A 282 -25.60 7.42 26.10
CA PHE A 282 -25.22 8.22 27.27
C PHE A 282 -26.34 9.15 27.72
N TYR A 283 -26.39 9.51 28.99
CA TYR A 283 -27.28 10.52 29.57
C TYR A 283 -26.61 11.14 30.81
N PHE A 284 -27.23 12.14 31.43
CA PHE A 284 -26.69 12.79 32.63
C PHE A 284 -27.44 12.33 33.88
N SER A 285 -26.74 12.23 35.01
CA SER A 285 -27.33 11.77 36.27
C SER A 285 -28.18 12.89 36.90
N PRO A 286 -29.50 12.69 37.18
CA PRO A 286 -30.39 13.78 37.64
C PRO A 286 -29.99 14.43 38.96
N SER A 287 -29.21 13.73 39.79
CA SER A 287 -28.65 14.19 41.07
C SER A 287 -27.13 14.45 40.99
N GLY A 288 -26.54 14.44 39.80
CA GLY A 288 -25.09 14.50 39.59
C GLY A 288 -24.62 15.57 38.60
N GLY A 289 -25.51 16.48 38.15
CA GLY A 289 -25.18 17.56 37.22
C GLY A 289 -24.55 17.07 35.92
N SER A 290 -23.29 17.43 35.68
CA SER A 290 -22.52 16.99 34.50
C SER A 290 -22.05 15.53 34.55
N THR A 291 -22.34 14.78 35.61
CA THR A 291 -21.95 13.35 35.71
C THR A 291 -22.61 12.54 34.60
N LEU A 292 -21.79 12.08 33.66
CA LEU A 292 -22.18 11.32 32.48
C LEU A 292 -22.46 9.86 32.85
N VAL A 293 -23.48 9.24 32.30
CA VAL A 293 -23.79 7.82 32.52
C VAL A 293 -23.75 7.08 31.19
N LEU A 294 -22.73 6.23 31.01
CA LEU A 294 -22.59 5.38 29.83
C LEU A 294 -23.40 4.08 30.03
N SER A 295 -24.32 3.74 29.12
CA SER A 295 -25.10 2.51 29.24
C SER A 295 -25.46 1.84 27.90
N ASP A 296 -25.30 0.52 27.84
CA ASP A 296 -25.72 -0.33 26.73
C ASP A 296 -27.08 -1.02 26.97
N ALA A 297 -27.78 -0.69 28.05
CA ALA A 297 -29.10 -1.21 28.35
C ALA A 297 -29.97 -0.23 29.16
N PRO A 298 -30.14 1.05 28.76
CA PRO A 298 -30.88 2.03 29.55
C PRO A 298 -32.36 1.64 29.74
N GLN A 299 -32.95 0.86 28.82
CA GLN A 299 -34.30 0.30 28.99
C GLN A 299 -34.43 -0.65 30.20
N SER A 300 -33.30 -1.19 30.69
CA SER A 300 -33.21 -2.08 31.84
C SER A 300 -32.92 -1.34 33.15
N ASN A 301 -32.86 0.00 33.15
CA ASN A 301 -32.69 0.80 34.36
C ASN A 301 -33.83 0.54 35.38
N PRO A 302 -33.59 0.80 36.68
CA PRO A 302 -34.63 0.77 37.69
C PRO A 302 -35.83 1.65 37.28
N SER A 303 -37.04 1.11 37.42
CA SER A 303 -38.26 1.86 37.15
C SER A 303 -38.60 2.74 38.35
N ARG A 304 -38.98 4.00 38.10
CA ARG A 304 -39.71 4.80 39.11
C ARG A 304 -41.09 4.20 39.38
N GLY A 305 -41.76 4.72 40.41
CA GLY A 305 -43.18 4.47 40.68
C GLY A 305 -44.07 4.90 39.50
N ALA A 306 -45.18 4.21 39.31
CA ALA A 306 -46.08 4.44 38.18
C ALA A 306 -46.83 5.78 38.33
N ILE A 307 -46.94 6.53 37.23
CA ILE A 307 -47.64 7.83 37.19
C ILE A 307 -49.08 7.61 36.70
N TRP A 308 -50.03 8.36 37.27
CA TRP A 308 -51.43 8.29 36.87
C TRP A 308 -51.67 9.04 35.55
N PHE A 309 -52.43 8.46 34.62
CA PHE A 309 -52.92 9.21 33.46
C PHE A 309 -54.18 10.01 33.83
N HIS A 310 -54.13 11.32 33.65
CA HIS A 310 -55.28 12.21 33.84
C HIS A 310 -55.21 13.35 32.82
N ASP A 311 -56.10 13.33 31.82
CA ASP A 311 -56.07 14.33 30.74
C ASP A 311 -56.63 15.69 31.20
N ASP A 312 -57.75 15.68 31.94
CA ASP A 312 -58.32 16.85 32.60
C ASP A 312 -57.55 17.20 33.89
N THR A 313 -56.62 18.14 33.80
CA THR A 313 -55.77 18.55 34.92
C THR A 313 -56.54 19.31 36.02
N SER A 314 -57.75 19.81 35.76
CA SER A 314 -58.52 20.63 36.72
C SER A 314 -58.94 19.86 37.98
N THR A 315 -58.96 18.52 37.89
CA THR A 315 -59.28 17.61 39.02
C THR A 315 -58.06 16.86 39.56
N ALA A 316 -56.85 17.16 39.07
CA ALA A 316 -55.59 16.47 39.40
C ALA A 316 -54.81 17.06 40.60
N ALA A 317 -55.44 17.94 41.40
CA ALA A 317 -54.78 18.72 42.44
C ALA A 317 -53.90 17.88 43.41
N GLY A 318 -52.64 18.31 43.57
CA GLY A 318 -51.69 17.70 44.51
C GLY A 318 -51.15 16.31 44.13
N LYS A 319 -51.33 15.84 42.89
CA LYS A 319 -50.84 14.53 42.43
C LYS A 319 -49.97 14.60 41.18
N GLU A 320 -48.99 13.71 41.13
CA GLU A 320 -48.25 13.42 39.90
C GLU A 320 -49.18 12.80 38.85
N HIS A 321 -49.21 13.38 37.67
CA HIS A 321 -50.01 12.88 36.55
C HIS A 321 -49.30 13.08 35.21
N VAL A 322 -49.71 12.29 34.21
CA VAL A 322 -49.40 12.51 32.80
C VAL A 322 -50.67 12.88 32.04
N THR A 323 -50.59 13.88 31.17
CA THR A 323 -51.68 14.46 30.37
C THR A 323 -51.25 14.65 28.91
N GLY A 324 -52.18 14.79 27.97
CA GLY A 324 -51.88 15.11 26.58
C GLY A 324 -51.07 14.01 25.86
N VAL A 325 -51.32 12.75 26.21
CA VAL A 325 -50.55 11.57 25.77
C VAL A 325 -50.76 11.29 24.28
N ARG A 326 -49.67 11.19 23.53
CA ARG A 326 -49.64 10.96 22.07
C ARG A 326 -48.78 9.75 21.75
N VAL A 327 -49.42 8.64 21.38
CA VAL A 327 -48.74 7.40 20.95
C VAL A 327 -48.66 7.35 19.42
N GLY A 328 -47.45 7.42 18.88
CA GLY A 328 -47.17 7.39 17.44
C GLY A 328 -46.35 6.18 17.01
N GLN A 329 -46.63 5.66 15.81
CA GLN A 329 -45.82 4.64 15.14
C GLN A 329 -45.47 5.07 13.73
N ARG A 330 -44.23 4.82 13.29
CA ARG A 330 -43.71 5.15 11.95
C ARG A 330 -42.90 4.01 11.37
N THR A 331 -43.02 3.81 10.06
CA THR A 331 -42.30 2.78 9.30
C THR A 331 -40.80 2.91 9.47
N ARG A 332 -40.13 1.80 9.80
CA ARG A 332 -38.67 1.69 9.92
C ARG A 332 -38.14 0.47 9.15
N PRO A 333 -36.86 0.46 8.75
CA PRO A 333 -36.20 -0.74 8.23
C PRO A 333 -36.47 -1.97 9.10
N GLY A 334 -36.91 -3.08 8.49
CA GLY A 334 -37.05 -4.37 9.17
C GLY A 334 -35.76 -5.19 9.13
N ARG A 335 -34.82 -4.85 8.23
CA ARG A 335 -33.63 -5.65 7.93
C ARG A 335 -32.40 -4.75 7.72
N TYR A 336 -31.25 -5.15 8.27
CA TYR A 336 -29.98 -4.41 8.16
C TYR A 336 -28.84 -5.38 7.81
N THR A 337 -28.11 -5.10 6.74
CA THR A 337 -27.05 -5.98 6.23
C THR A 337 -25.72 -5.23 6.13
N LEU A 338 -24.70 -5.78 6.77
CA LEU A 338 -23.31 -5.32 6.69
C LEU A 338 -22.53 -6.30 5.81
N ARG A 339 -21.75 -5.77 4.85
CA ARG A 339 -20.77 -6.53 4.07
C ARG A 339 -19.37 -5.96 4.30
N ASP A 340 -18.41 -6.86 4.36
CA ASP A 340 -16.99 -6.61 4.61
C ASP A 340 -16.13 -7.38 3.57
N HIS A 341 -14.82 -7.17 3.60
CA HIS A 341 -13.78 -7.82 2.82
C HIS A 341 -12.49 -7.96 3.67
N ASP A 342 -12.10 -9.21 3.98
CA ASP A 342 -10.82 -9.55 4.60
C ASP A 342 -9.94 -10.27 3.57
N TYR A 343 -8.78 -9.70 3.24
CA TYR A 343 -7.86 -10.23 2.21
C TYR A 343 -7.19 -11.54 2.59
N ARG A 344 -7.31 -12.02 3.84
CA ARG A 344 -6.92 -13.38 4.24
C ARG A 344 -7.94 -14.44 3.80
N ARG A 345 -9.16 -14.04 3.46
CA ARG A 345 -10.22 -14.95 3.02
C ARG A 345 -10.26 -15.00 1.47
N PRO A 346 -10.57 -16.15 0.85
CA PRO A 346 -10.67 -16.24 -0.62
C PRO A 346 -11.68 -15.22 -1.19
N PRO A 347 -11.50 -14.69 -2.43
CA PRO A 347 -12.42 -13.71 -3.01
C PRO A 347 -13.87 -14.17 -3.18
N SER A 348 -14.12 -15.48 -3.18
CA SER A 348 -15.45 -16.10 -3.19
C SER A 348 -16.14 -16.07 -1.81
N TYR A 349 -15.41 -15.76 -0.74
CA TYR A 349 -15.93 -15.78 0.63
C TYR A 349 -16.87 -14.60 0.89
N LYS A 350 -18.14 -14.89 1.18
CA LYS A 350 -19.19 -13.90 1.43
C LYS A 350 -19.16 -13.41 2.88
N LEU A 351 -18.19 -12.56 3.22
CA LEU A 351 -18.11 -11.92 4.54
C LEU A 351 -19.21 -10.86 4.67
N LEU A 352 -20.40 -11.28 5.10
CA LEU A 352 -21.56 -10.43 5.35
C LEU A 352 -22.41 -10.98 6.50
N LYS A 353 -23.13 -10.09 7.19
CA LYS A 353 -24.11 -10.43 8.23
C LYS A 353 -25.37 -9.60 8.06
N THR A 354 -26.51 -10.22 8.38
CA THR A 354 -27.85 -9.64 8.29
C THR A 354 -28.50 -9.75 9.66
N ALA A 355 -29.07 -8.65 10.15
CA ALA A 355 -30.05 -8.64 11.22
C ALA A 355 -31.44 -8.40 10.64
N GLU A 356 -32.47 -9.03 11.21
CA GLU A 356 -33.86 -8.92 10.77
C GLU A 356 -34.82 -9.07 11.95
N ASP A 357 -35.80 -8.17 12.06
CA ASP A 357 -36.85 -8.25 13.09
C ASP A 357 -37.98 -9.15 12.58
N ALA A 358 -38.13 -10.33 13.18
CA ALA A 358 -39.17 -11.31 12.82
C ALA A 358 -40.61 -10.79 12.98
N LYS A 359 -40.84 -9.70 13.71
CA LYS A 359 -42.16 -9.03 13.84
C LYS A 359 -42.42 -8.03 12.70
N ALA A 360 -41.41 -7.71 11.91
CA ALA A 360 -41.42 -6.64 10.91
C ALA A 360 -41.96 -7.11 9.54
N SER A 361 -43.09 -7.84 9.50
CA SER A 361 -43.53 -8.62 8.33
C SER A 361 -43.55 -7.86 6.99
N SER A 362 -44.12 -6.65 6.95
CA SER A 362 -44.11 -5.76 5.78
C SER A 362 -42.84 -4.89 5.66
N GLU A 363 -42.18 -4.62 6.80
CA GLU A 363 -40.97 -3.79 6.93
C GLU A 363 -39.68 -4.55 6.56
N SER A 364 -39.70 -5.88 6.53
CA SER A 364 -38.62 -6.80 6.12
C SER A 364 -38.00 -6.44 4.76
N LYS A 365 -38.85 -5.99 3.83
CA LYS A 365 -38.48 -5.52 2.48
C LYS A 365 -37.65 -4.24 2.49
N PHE A 366 -37.69 -3.46 3.57
CA PHE A 366 -36.91 -2.23 3.73
C PHE A 366 -35.53 -2.57 4.30
N GLU A 367 -34.70 -3.22 3.49
CA GLU A 367 -33.30 -3.53 3.82
C GLU A 367 -32.43 -2.26 3.77
N ARG A 368 -31.58 -2.08 4.79
CA ARG A 368 -30.39 -1.21 4.69
C ARG A 368 -29.14 -2.06 4.46
N PHE A 369 -28.63 -2.06 3.22
CA PHE A 369 -27.37 -2.69 2.88
C PHE A 369 -26.22 -1.66 2.95
N HIS A 370 -25.14 -1.99 3.66
CA HIS A 370 -23.93 -1.17 3.76
C HIS A 370 -22.69 -2.03 3.54
N TYR A 371 -21.79 -1.57 2.66
CA TYR A 371 -20.43 -2.11 2.54
C TYR A 371 -19.49 -1.27 3.41
N VAL A 372 -18.86 -1.88 4.42
CA VAL A 372 -17.99 -1.21 5.40
C VAL A 372 -16.75 -2.08 5.64
N PRO A 373 -15.69 -1.93 4.84
CA PRO A 373 -14.51 -2.80 4.92
C PRO A 373 -13.81 -2.71 6.27
N GLY A 374 -13.36 -3.86 6.76
CA GLY A 374 -12.79 -4.13 8.07
C GLY A 374 -13.67 -3.79 9.28
N SER A 375 -14.98 -3.56 9.12
CA SER A 375 -15.89 -3.34 10.26
C SER A 375 -16.02 -4.55 11.19
N PHE A 376 -15.72 -5.75 10.68
CA PHE A 376 -15.67 -7.02 11.40
C PHE A 376 -14.24 -7.35 11.90
N LEU A 377 -13.23 -6.51 11.69
CA LEU A 377 -11.85 -6.77 12.16
C LEU A 377 -11.69 -6.44 13.64
N PHE A 378 -11.59 -7.47 14.46
CA PHE A 378 -11.39 -7.40 15.92
C PHE A 378 -10.21 -8.27 16.37
N GLN A 379 -9.71 -8.02 17.58
CA GLN A 379 -8.72 -8.87 18.22
C GLN A 379 -9.21 -10.32 18.34
N SER A 380 -8.33 -11.29 18.11
CA SER A 380 -8.66 -12.72 18.19
C SER A 380 -7.44 -13.55 18.61
N ASP A 381 -7.65 -14.59 19.41
CA ASP A 381 -6.59 -15.55 19.76
C ASP A 381 -6.23 -16.49 18.58
N LYS A 382 -7.07 -16.49 17.53
CA LYS A 382 -7.00 -17.41 16.40
C LYS A 382 -6.62 -16.69 15.12
N GLY A 383 -5.77 -17.34 14.33
CA GLY A 383 -5.38 -16.87 13.01
C GLY A 383 -4.12 -17.60 12.52
N GLU A 384 -3.84 -17.44 11.23
CA GLU A 384 -2.58 -17.84 10.58
C GLU A 384 -1.35 -17.37 11.38
N ASP A 385 -0.23 -18.06 11.17
CA ASP A 385 1.03 -17.71 11.83
C ASP A 385 1.79 -16.65 11.03
N THR A 386 1.47 -15.39 11.32
CA THR A 386 2.10 -14.20 10.73
C THR A 386 2.63 -13.30 11.86
N PRO A 387 3.71 -13.71 12.56
CA PRO A 387 4.17 -13.08 13.79
C PRO A 387 4.62 -11.62 13.63
N VAL A 388 5.02 -11.17 12.43
CA VAL A 388 5.37 -9.76 12.18
C VAL A 388 4.11 -8.93 11.93
N ALA A 389 3.18 -9.43 11.10
CA ALA A 389 1.87 -8.81 10.83
C ALA A 389 0.98 -8.62 12.07
N ASP A 390 1.22 -9.43 13.10
CA ASP A 390 0.48 -9.54 14.36
C ASP A 390 1.37 -9.32 15.60
N ASP A 391 2.51 -8.65 15.46
CA ASP A 391 3.40 -8.18 16.54
C ASP A 391 2.66 -7.45 17.68
N ARG A 392 1.58 -6.75 17.32
CA ARG A 392 0.66 -6.03 18.23
C ARG A 392 -0.55 -6.85 18.66
N GLY A 393 -0.51 -8.17 18.50
CA GLY A 393 -1.65 -9.07 18.71
C GLY A 393 -2.47 -9.30 17.43
N LYS A 394 -2.99 -10.52 17.29
CA LYS A 394 -3.70 -10.97 16.09
C LYS A 394 -5.06 -10.28 15.95
N THR A 395 -5.33 -9.72 14.77
CA THR A 395 -6.65 -9.21 14.38
C THR A 395 -7.16 -9.99 13.18
N ARG A 396 -8.40 -10.48 13.22
CA ARG A 396 -9.04 -11.22 12.12
C ARG A 396 -10.52 -10.82 12.02
N ALA A 397 -11.18 -11.18 10.92
CA ALA A 397 -12.61 -10.93 10.77
C ALA A 397 -13.43 -11.82 11.73
N ASP A 398 -14.04 -11.23 12.76
CA ASP A 398 -14.96 -11.89 13.69
C ASP A 398 -16.41 -11.69 13.23
N GLU A 399 -17.02 -12.79 12.83
CA GLU A 399 -18.38 -12.84 12.32
C GLU A 399 -19.46 -12.68 13.39
N LYS A 400 -19.17 -12.98 14.66
CA LYS A 400 -20.13 -12.77 15.76
C LYS A 400 -20.25 -11.29 16.08
N GLU A 401 -19.13 -10.57 16.07
CA GLU A 401 -19.13 -9.12 16.23
C GLU A 401 -19.79 -8.43 15.02
N GLY A 402 -19.58 -8.94 13.80
CA GLY A 402 -20.28 -8.44 12.61
C GLY A 402 -21.80 -8.63 12.67
N GLU A 403 -22.26 -9.72 13.29
CA GLU A 403 -23.68 -10.04 13.51
C GLU A 403 -24.29 -9.17 14.61
N ALA A 404 -23.61 -9.05 15.76
CA ALA A 404 -23.98 -8.14 16.84
C ALA A 404 -24.00 -6.67 16.39
N LEU A 405 -23.06 -6.27 15.52
CA LEU A 405 -23.03 -4.94 14.92
C LEU A 405 -24.24 -4.74 13.99
N ALA A 406 -24.57 -5.68 13.11
CA ALA A 406 -25.76 -5.59 12.27
C ALA A 406 -27.05 -5.45 13.11
N GLN A 407 -27.15 -6.23 14.19
CA GLN A 407 -28.27 -6.19 15.14
C GLN A 407 -28.38 -4.82 15.83
N LYS A 408 -27.29 -4.31 16.41
CA LYS A 408 -27.24 -2.98 17.06
C LYS A 408 -27.63 -1.85 16.10
N ARG A 409 -27.24 -1.93 14.82
CA ARG A 409 -27.59 -0.93 13.80
C ARG A 409 -29.06 -1.01 13.37
N LEU A 410 -29.65 -2.21 13.36
CA LEU A 410 -31.10 -2.39 13.16
C LEU A 410 -31.89 -1.83 14.35
N GLU A 411 -31.52 -2.20 15.57
CA GLU A 411 -32.08 -1.68 16.83
C GLU A 411 -32.04 -0.15 16.86
N ALA A 412 -30.89 0.47 16.56
CA ALA A 412 -30.74 1.94 16.47
C ALA A 412 -31.69 2.63 15.48
N LYS A 413 -32.09 1.96 14.40
CA LYS A 413 -33.07 2.51 13.43
C LYS A 413 -34.51 2.11 13.75
N ARG A 414 -34.75 1.15 14.65
CA ARG A 414 -36.08 0.74 15.15
C ARG A 414 -36.43 1.33 16.53
N ALA A 415 -35.47 1.86 17.29
CA ALA A 415 -35.68 2.46 18.60
C ALA A 415 -36.76 3.57 18.62
N THR A 416 -36.84 4.39 17.56
CA THR A 416 -37.88 5.44 17.38
C THR A 416 -39.01 5.02 16.42
N ARG A 417 -39.26 3.71 16.27
CA ARG A 417 -40.38 3.15 15.48
C ARG A 417 -41.72 3.40 16.16
N GLN A 418 -41.79 3.16 17.47
CA GLN A 418 -42.90 3.50 18.34
C GLN A 418 -42.42 4.55 19.34
N VAL A 419 -43.22 5.57 19.56
CA VAL A 419 -42.92 6.71 20.44
C VAL A 419 -44.19 7.08 21.20
N CYS A 420 -44.03 7.40 22.48
CA CYS A 420 -45.04 8.04 23.31
C CYS A 420 -44.51 9.42 23.71
N SER A 421 -45.22 10.51 23.43
CA SER A 421 -44.92 11.81 24.04
C SER A 421 -46.09 12.31 24.87
N PHE A 422 -45.80 13.00 25.97
CA PHE A 422 -46.80 13.38 26.98
C PHE A 422 -46.33 14.60 27.76
N ALA A 423 -47.26 15.29 28.43
CA ALA A 423 -46.95 16.33 29.40
C ALA A 423 -47.09 15.78 30.84
N THR A 424 -46.36 16.35 31.80
CA THR A 424 -46.42 15.95 33.21
C THR A 424 -45.97 17.07 34.16
N ASN A 425 -46.37 16.95 35.42
CA ASN A 425 -45.84 17.70 36.58
C ASN A 425 -44.82 16.87 37.41
N ALA A 426 -44.46 15.66 36.96
CA ALA A 426 -43.47 14.81 37.63
C ALA A 426 -42.03 15.17 37.18
N HIS A 427 -41.44 16.17 37.84
CA HIS A 427 -40.20 16.83 37.40
C HIS A 427 -38.92 15.99 37.49
N ASP A 428 -38.96 14.82 38.14
CA ASP A 428 -37.85 13.85 38.23
C ASP A 428 -37.58 13.08 36.93
N LEU A 429 -38.49 13.13 35.95
CA LEU A 429 -38.28 12.48 34.66
C LEU A 429 -37.12 13.14 33.90
N ALA A 430 -36.10 12.34 33.57
CA ALA A 430 -34.94 12.73 32.77
C ALA A 430 -34.61 11.62 31.76
N PRO A 431 -33.86 11.89 30.69
CA PRO A 431 -33.42 10.86 29.76
C PRO A 431 -32.68 9.73 30.47
N GLY A 432 -33.05 8.48 30.20
CA GLY A 432 -32.56 7.31 30.93
C GLY A 432 -33.49 6.82 32.05
N VAL A 433 -34.43 7.63 32.54
CA VAL A 433 -35.43 7.17 33.52
C VAL A 433 -36.41 6.18 32.85
N VAL A 434 -36.65 5.04 33.49
CA VAL A 434 -37.71 4.10 33.12
C VAL A 434 -38.93 4.37 34.00
N MET A 435 -40.10 4.48 33.40
CA MET A 435 -41.37 4.72 34.08
C MET A 435 -42.48 3.79 33.59
N SER A 436 -43.64 3.83 34.23
CA SER A 436 -44.87 3.19 33.76
C SER A 436 -46.07 4.08 34.05
N MET A 437 -47.15 3.89 33.28
CA MET A 437 -48.40 4.64 33.42
C MET A 437 -49.52 3.70 33.88
N ILE A 438 -50.43 4.20 34.71
CA ILE A 438 -51.70 3.53 35.05
C ILE A 438 -52.90 4.26 34.43
N ASP A 439 -54.02 3.56 34.31
CA ASP A 439 -55.33 4.01 33.81
C ASP A 439 -55.41 4.56 32.37
N HIS A 440 -54.29 4.65 31.65
CA HIS A 440 -54.30 5.04 30.23
C HIS A 440 -54.95 3.95 29.33
N PRO A 441 -55.97 4.30 28.49
CA PRO A 441 -56.80 3.32 27.79
C PRO A 441 -56.10 2.57 26.64
N LYS A 442 -55.01 3.12 26.09
CA LYS A 442 -54.21 2.47 25.04
C LYS A 442 -53.25 1.46 25.65
N SER A 443 -53.53 0.16 25.46
CA SER A 443 -52.77 -0.97 26.02
C SER A 443 -51.27 -1.05 25.64
N GLU A 444 -50.83 -0.32 24.62
CA GLU A 444 -49.41 -0.18 24.26
C GLU A 444 -48.59 0.65 25.27
N VAL A 445 -49.26 1.50 26.07
CA VAL A 445 -48.63 2.37 27.09
C VAL A 445 -49.37 2.34 28.44
N GLY A 446 -50.38 1.49 28.59
CA GLY A 446 -51.17 1.35 29.81
C GLY A 446 -50.50 0.49 30.90
N ALA A 447 -51.29 0.12 31.92
CA ALA A 447 -50.82 -0.56 33.13
C ALA A 447 -49.91 -1.76 32.84
N GLY A 448 -48.75 -1.78 33.50
CA GLY A 448 -47.73 -2.82 33.36
C GLY A 448 -46.76 -2.63 32.17
N LYS A 449 -46.97 -1.64 31.30
CA LYS A 449 -45.98 -1.26 30.28
C LYS A 449 -44.92 -0.31 30.83
N LYS A 450 -43.67 -0.57 30.45
CA LYS A 450 -42.52 0.26 30.78
C LYS A 450 -42.13 1.13 29.59
N LEU A 451 -41.87 2.41 29.87
CA LEU A 451 -41.40 3.39 28.91
C LEU A 451 -40.04 3.93 29.38
N LEU A 452 -39.07 3.97 28.48
CA LEU A 452 -37.79 4.65 28.67
C LEU A 452 -37.94 6.10 28.19
N VAL A 453 -37.75 7.07 29.07
CA VAL A 453 -37.65 8.49 28.70
C VAL A 453 -36.36 8.68 27.90
N VAL A 454 -36.48 9.24 26.70
CA VAL A 454 -35.36 9.50 25.77
C VAL A 454 -35.14 10.99 25.52
N GLU A 455 -36.14 11.83 25.77
CA GLU A 455 -36.06 13.29 25.69
C GLU A 455 -36.92 13.90 26.79
N SER A 456 -36.44 15.03 27.33
CA SER A 456 -37.12 15.84 28.33
C SER A 456 -37.04 17.31 27.91
N SER A 457 -38.11 18.05 28.14
CA SER A 457 -38.17 19.49 27.91
C SER A 457 -39.02 20.11 29.02
N LEU A 458 -38.38 20.84 29.93
CA LEU A 458 -39.01 21.41 31.12
C LEU A 458 -38.86 22.92 31.06
N SER A 459 -39.97 23.66 31.14
CA SER A 459 -39.93 25.13 31.14
C SER A 459 -40.96 25.70 32.11
N GLY A 460 -40.67 26.91 32.58
CA GLY A 460 -41.52 27.59 33.56
C GLY A 460 -41.02 29.00 33.88
N ALA A 461 -41.78 29.68 34.72
CA ALA A 461 -41.45 30.99 35.27
C ALA A 461 -41.47 30.93 36.81
N GLN A 462 -40.86 31.92 37.47
CA GLN A 462 -40.82 32.05 38.92
C GLN A 462 -42.22 32.06 39.57
N ARG A 463 -43.24 32.48 38.83
CA ARG A 463 -44.66 32.47 39.23
C ARG A 463 -45.49 31.89 38.10
N GLY A 464 -46.00 30.68 38.29
CA GLY A 464 -46.81 29.95 37.32
C GLY A 464 -46.68 28.44 37.50
N GLU A 465 -47.50 27.67 36.79
CA GLU A 465 -47.33 26.22 36.74
C GLU A 465 -46.10 25.85 35.87
N TRP A 466 -45.34 24.86 36.30
CA TRP A 466 -44.24 24.30 35.51
C TRP A 466 -44.72 23.04 34.80
N MET A 467 -44.52 22.96 33.49
CA MET A 467 -44.95 21.80 32.70
C MET A 467 -43.76 21.18 31.99
N GLN A 468 -43.63 19.86 32.12
CA GLN A 468 -42.62 19.08 31.45
C GLN A 468 -43.22 18.33 30.26
N HIS A 469 -42.58 18.39 29.10
CA HIS A 469 -42.83 17.50 27.98
C HIS A 469 -41.76 16.41 27.93
N CYS A 470 -42.15 15.17 27.65
CA CYS A 470 -41.23 14.04 27.50
C CYS A 470 -41.48 13.31 26.16
N GLU A 471 -40.41 12.86 25.50
CA GLU A 471 -40.47 11.77 24.50
C GLU A 471 -39.97 10.49 25.17
N ALA A 472 -40.72 9.40 25.03
CA ALA A 472 -40.39 8.08 25.55
C ALA A 472 -40.62 6.98 24.52
N VAL A 473 -39.89 5.87 24.67
CA VAL A 473 -39.97 4.67 23.82
C VAL A 473 -40.28 3.44 24.66
N SER A 474 -40.76 2.36 24.04
CA SER A 474 -41.03 1.12 24.78
C SER A 474 -39.74 0.51 25.33
N ALA A 475 -39.73 0.20 26.63
CA ALA A 475 -38.63 -0.51 27.27
C ALA A 475 -38.68 -2.04 27.08
N ASP A 476 -39.70 -2.56 26.37
CA ASP A 476 -39.82 -3.99 26.00
C ASP A 476 -38.81 -4.41 24.90
N ALA A 477 -38.02 -3.46 24.36
CA ALA A 477 -37.05 -3.67 23.29
C ALA A 477 -35.70 -2.98 23.61
N PRO A 478 -34.55 -3.51 23.13
CA PRO A 478 -33.24 -2.90 23.36
C PRO A 478 -33.14 -1.49 22.77
N TYR A 479 -32.71 -0.52 23.58
CA TYR A 479 -32.40 0.82 23.10
C TYR A 479 -30.95 0.90 22.59
N ARG A 480 -30.75 1.69 21.53
CA ARG A 480 -29.43 2.03 20.97
C ARG A 480 -29.45 3.50 20.55
N PRO A 481 -28.31 4.22 20.65
CA PRO A 481 -28.21 5.60 20.15
C PRO A 481 -28.59 5.67 18.67
N ALA A 482 -29.20 6.78 18.28
CA ALA A 482 -29.48 7.03 16.87
C ALA A 482 -28.17 7.28 16.12
N LEU A 483 -27.92 6.54 15.03
CA LEU A 483 -26.70 6.76 14.24
C LEU A 483 -26.77 8.13 13.54
N GLY A 484 -26.00 9.10 14.04
CA GLY A 484 -26.07 10.52 13.71
C GLY A 484 -24.69 11.18 13.57
N ALA A 485 -23.67 10.75 14.31
CA ALA A 485 -22.31 11.24 14.18
C ALA A 485 -21.74 10.89 12.78
N PRO A 486 -21.39 11.88 11.95
CA PRO A 486 -20.87 11.60 10.61
C PRO A 486 -19.45 11.04 10.72
N LYS A 487 -19.19 9.84 10.16
CA LYS A 487 -17.82 9.35 10.04
C LYS A 487 -17.03 10.32 9.13
N PRO A 488 -15.88 10.85 9.58
CA PRO A 488 -15.05 11.71 8.74
C PRO A 488 -14.55 10.95 7.52
N LYS A 489 -14.22 11.71 6.48
CA LYS A 489 -13.61 11.18 5.27
C LYS A 489 -12.39 12.00 4.89
N THR A 490 -11.40 11.32 4.31
CA THR A 490 -10.36 12.00 3.55
C THR A 490 -10.91 12.46 2.20
N ASN A 491 -10.44 13.60 1.71
CA ASN A 491 -10.89 14.19 0.42
C ASN A 491 -9.86 13.98 -0.71
N GLY A 492 -8.83 13.17 -0.46
CA GLY A 492 -7.71 12.92 -1.36
C GLY A 492 -6.61 12.13 -0.66
N VAL A 493 -5.44 12.09 -1.31
CA VAL A 493 -4.24 11.43 -0.77
C VAL A 493 -3.44 12.36 0.15
N GLU A 494 -2.73 11.77 1.09
CA GLU A 494 -1.76 12.43 1.98
C GLU A 494 -0.35 11.92 1.69
N SER A 495 0.68 12.56 2.26
CA SER A 495 2.01 11.95 2.36
C SER A 495 2.36 11.60 3.81
N ALA A 496 3.22 10.60 3.95
CA ALA A 496 3.69 10.09 5.24
C ALA A 496 5.11 9.55 5.10
N THR A 497 5.87 9.56 6.19
CA THR A 497 7.24 9.03 6.21
C THR A 497 7.25 7.59 6.73
N VAL A 498 7.92 6.68 6.04
CA VAL A 498 8.03 5.27 6.43
C VAL A 498 8.91 5.13 7.68
N VAL A 499 8.48 4.31 8.64
CA VAL A 499 9.12 4.15 9.96
C VAL A 499 9.29 2.67 10.34
N GLY A 500 10.23 2.42 11.25
CA GLY A 500 10.55 1.09 11.78
C GLY A 500 11.42 1.17 13.04
N PRO A 501 11.94 0.04 13.53
CA PRO A 501 12.81 -0.02 14.70
C PRO A 501 14.13 0.74 14.51
N PRO A 502 14.77 1.21 15.60
CA PRO A 502 16.06 1.89 15.52
C PRO A 502 17.14 1.04 14.84
N GLY A 503 17.71 1.55 13.75
CA GLY A 503 18.77 0.89 12.98
C GLY A 503 18.29 -0.02 11.83
N GLU A 504 16.98 -0.19 11.64
CA GLU A 504 16.41 -1.03 10.58
C GLU A 504 16.13 -0.23 9.30
N GLU A 505 16.75 -0.58 8.17
CA GLU A 505 16.52 0.10 6.88
C GLU A 505 15.20 -0.29 6.20
N ILE A 506 14.71 -1.51 6.41
CA ILE A 506 13.55 -2.07 5.72
C ILE A 506 12.69 -2.81 6.74
N HIS A 507 11.64 -2.13 7.23
CA HIS A 507 10.70 -2.70 8.18
C HIS A 507 9.40 -3.11 7.50
N CYS A 508 9.19 -4.41 7.31
CA CYS A 508 8.02 -4.95 6.66
C CYS A 508 7.55 -6.29 7.24
N ASP A 509 6.27 -6.62 7.01
CA ASP A 509 5.66 -7.89 7.41
C ASP A 509 5.54 -8.91 6.28
N GLU A 510 4.94 -10.07 6.58
CA GLU A 510 4.75 -11.20 5.64
C GLU A 510 3.86 -10.86 4.43
N PHE A 511 3.15 -9.72 4.46
CA PHE A 511 2.31 -9.22 3.38
C PHE A 511 2.96 -8.07 2.60
N GLY A 512 4.25 -7.77 2.86
CA GLY A 512 4.98 -6.65 2.24
C GLY A 512 4.45 -5.27 2.65
N ARG A 513 3.79 -5.18 3.82
CA ARG A 513 3.29 -3.93 4.39
C ARG A 513 4.40 -3.19 5.12
N VAL A 514 4.27 -1.89 5.27
CA VAL A 514 5.17 -1.05 6.08
C VAL A 514 4.39 -0.26 7.12
N ARG A 515 5.09 0.41 8.04
CA ARG A 515 4.52 1.41 8.95
C ARG A 515 4.93 2.81 8.51
N VAL A 516 4.11 3.81 8.85
CA VAL A 516 4.37 5.22 8.55
C VAL A 516 4.11 6.10 9.78
N HIS A 517 4.68 7.29 9.75
CA HIS A 517 4.31 8.42 10.58
C HIS A 517 3.67 9.48 9.64
N PHE A 518 2.39 9.76 9.87
CA PHE A 518 1.64 10.80 9.14
C PHE A 518 2.05 12.18 9.64
N HIS A 519 2.15 13.17 8.76
CA HIS A 519 2.68 14.49 9.15
C HIS A 519 1.71 15.33 10.02
N TRP A 520 0.48 14.86 10.23
CA TRP A 520 -0.47 15.41 11.22
C TRP A 520 -0.41 14.72 12.59
N ASP A 521 0.33 13.62 12.74
CA ASP A 521 0.46 12.90 14.00
C ASP A 521 1.42 13.62 14.95
N ARG A 522 0.93 13.90 16.16
CA ARG A 522 1.64 14.63 17.22
C ARG A 522 1.98 13.76 18.43
N GLU A 523 1.56 12.49 18.43
CA GLU A 523 1.58 11.61 19.60
C GLU A 523 2.53 10.42 19.44
N SER A 524 2.83 9.97 18.22
CA SER A 524 3.85 8.93 18.03
C SER A 524 5.28 9.48 17.96
N GLN A 525 6.22 8.59 18.25
CA GLN A 525 7.67 8.88 18.33
C GLN A 525 8.41 8.59 17.00
N MET A 526 7.70 8.67 15.86
CA MET A 526 8.24 8.42 14.50
C MET A 526 9.01 7.08 14.37
N ASN A 527 8.50 6.02 15.00
CA ASN A 527 9.15 4.71 15.12
C ASN A 527 8.22 3.56 14.68
N ASP A 528 8.61 2.32 14.93
CA ASP A 528 7.80 1.11 14.71
C ASP A 528 6.39 1.15 15.31
N LYS A 529 6.08 2.12 16.18
CA LYS A 529 4.81 2.20 16.92
C LYS A 529 3.79 3.16 16.33
N SER A 530 4.17 3.97 15.34
CA SER A 530 3.39 5.09 14.81
C SER A 530 2.06 4.69 14.17
N SER A 531 2.03 3.75 13.23
CA SER A 531 0.81 3.31 12.54
C SER A 531 0.56 1.80 12.69
N CYS A 532 -0.62 1.35 12.25
CA CYS A 532 -0.81 -0.04 11.89
C CYS A 532 0.02 -0.43 10.65
N TRP A 533 0.05 -1.72 10.30
CA TRP A 533 0.63 -2.22 9.05
C TRP A 533 -0.20 -1.82 7.81
N ILE A 534 0.37 -1.02 6.90
CA ILE A 534 -0.27 -0.44 5.72
C ILE A 534 0.14 -1.17 4.44
N HIS A 535 -0.82 -1.56 3.60
CA HIS A 535 -0.53 -2.18 2.30
C HIS A 535 0.19 -1.23 1.35
N VAL A 536 1.18 -1.75 0.63
CA VAL A 536 1.94 -1.01 -0.38
C VAL A 536 1.53 -1.48 -1.76
N SER A 537 1.04 -0.56 -2.59
CA SER A 537 0.81 -0.78 -4.02
C SER A 537 2.12 -1.14 -4.71
N GLN A 538 2.07 -2.19 -5.53
CA GLN A 538 3.21 -2.74 -6.25
C GLN A 538 2.95 -2.63 -7.76
N PRO A 539 4.00 -2.54 -8.61
CA PRO A 539 3.82 -2.42 -10.06
C PRO A 539 3.10 -3.63 -10.69
N TRP A 540 3.21 -4.82 -10.09
CA TRP A 540 2.48 -6.02 -10.49
C TRP A 540 2.46 -7.03 -9.34
N SER A 541 1.31 -7.65 -9.06
CA SER A 541 1.16 -8.66 -8.00
C SER A 541 0.29 -9.83 -8.45
N GLY A 542 0.73 -11.06 -8.15
CA GLY A 542 -0.01 -12.30 -8.37
C GLY A 542 0.38 -13.37 -7.34
N ALA A 543 -0.21 -14.56 -7.46
CA ALA A 543 0.02 -15.65 -6.51
C ALA A 543 1.43 -16.25 -6.67
N GLY A 544 2.39 -15.75 -5.89
CA GLY A 544 3.79 -16.18 -5.93
C GLY A 544 4.65 -15.55 -7.03
N TYR A 545 4.16 -14.49 -7.68
CA TYR A 545 4.89 -13.75 -8.73
C TYR A 545 4.47 -12.28 -8.77
N GLY A 546 5.30 -11.44 -9.40
CA GLY A 546 5.05 -10.00 -9.54
C GLY A 546 6.35 -9.20 -9.52
N GLY A 547 6.23 -7.89 -9.35
CA GLY A 547 7.35 -7.00 -9.02
C GLY A 547 7.17 -6.47 -7.60
N ILE A 548 8.19 -6.57 -6.76
CA ILE A 548 8.15 -6.07 -5.38
C ILE A 548 9.25 -5.03 -5.15
N ASN A 549 8.85 -3.86 -4.67
CA ASN A 549 9.76 -2.82 -4.21
C ASN A 549 9.23 -2.32 -2.86
N LEU A 550 9.91 -2.68 -1.77
CA LEU A 550 9.53 -2.26 -0.43
C LEU A 550 10.03 -0.83 -0.16
N PRO A 551 9.18 0.08 0.36
CA PRO A 551 9.61 1.37 0.89
C PRO A 551 10.58 1.16 2.06
N ARG A 552 11.67 1.94 2.10
CA ARG A 552 12.64 1.94 3.20
C ARG A 552 12.26 2.95 4.28
N VAL A 553 12.73 2.71 5.51
CA VAL A 553 12.61 3.66 6.63
C VAL A 553 13.21 5.02 6.22
N GLY A 554 12.51 6.10 6.53
CA GLY A 554 12.86 7.47 6.14
C GLY A 554 12.51 7.86 4.69
N GLN A 555 11.86 6.98 3.90
CA GLN A 555 11.30 7.36 2.59
C GLN A 555 9.89 7.95 2.73
N GLU A 556 9.54 8.88 1.84
CA GLU A 556 8.21 9.49 1.81
C GLU A 556 7.30 8.78 0.80
N VAL A 557 6.10 8.42 1.26
CA VAL A 557 5.10 7.64 0.54
C VAL A 557 3.79 8.41 0.44
N ILE A 558 3.06 8.20 -0.66
CA ILE A 558 1.71 8.73 -0.84
C ILE A 558 0.71 7.70 -0.30
N VAL A 559 -0.16 8.13 0.60
CA VAL A 559 -1.20 7.31 1.26
C VAL A 559 -2.58 7.75 0.77
N ASP A 560 -3.33 6.81 0.23
CA ASP A 560 -4.78 6.91 -0.04
C ASP A 560 -5.56 6.13 1.03
N PHE A 561 -6.88 6.29 1.06
CA PHE A 561 -7.76 5.70 2.08
C PHE A 561 -8.96 5.02 1.43
N LEU A 562 -9.14 3.70 1.68
CA LEU A 562 -10.12 2.90 0.95
C LEU A 562 -11.57 3.38 1.21
N GLY A 563 -12.19 3.99 0.19
CA GLY A 563 -13.52 4.60 0.30
C GLY A 563 -13.54 5.98 0.99
N GLY A 564 -12.36 6.59 1.15
CA GLY A 564 -12.12 7.80 1.95
C GLY A 564 -12.12 7.55 3.46
N ASP A 565 -12.00 6.30 3.92
CA ASP A 565 -12.10 5.93 5.33
C ASP A 565 -10.73 6.06 6.06
N PRO A 566 -10.57 6.97 7.05
CA PRO A 566 -9.32 7.13 7.80
C PRO A 566 -8.85 5.85 8.52
N ASP A 567 -9.76 4.91 8.85
CA ASP A 567 -9.40 3.60 9.42
C ASP A 567 -8.75 2.65 8.38
N ARG A 568 -8.61 3.06 7.10
CA ARG A 568 -8.21 2.21 5.95
C ARG A 568 -7.12 2.81 5.04
N PRO A 569 -5.95 3.23 5.58
CA PRO A 569 -4.85 3.68 4.75
C PRO A 569 -4.29 2.58 3.82
N ILE A 570 -3.82 2.99 2.64
CA ILE A 570 -3.10 2.19 1.66
C ILE A 570 -2.06 3.08 0.95
N ILE A 571 -0.80 2.64 0.86
CA ILE A 571 0.25 3.36 0.14
C ILE A 571 0.08 3.13 -1.35
N VAL A 572 -0.16 4.21 -2.10
CA VAL A 572 -0.40 4.18 -3.56
C VAL A 572 0.76 4.71 -4.40
N GLY A 573 1.70 5.44 -3.79
CA GLY A 573 2.81 6.06 -4.51
C GLY A 573 4.01 6.39 -3.63
N ARG A 574 5.05 6.97 -4.23
CA ARG A 574 6.31 7.38 -3.60
C ARG A 574 6.79 8.69 -4.20
N VAL A 575 7.48 9.52 -3.43
CA VAL A 575 8.01 10.80 -3.89
C VAL A 575 9.48 10.96 -3.54
N TYR A 576 10.22 11.67 -4.39
CA TYR A 576 11.56 12.14 -4.09
C TYR A 576 11.47 13.50 -3.38
N THR A 577 12.34 13.74 -2.40
CA THR A 577 12.25 14.85 -1.45
C THR A 577 13.58 15.62 -1.39
N ASN A 578 13.70 16.61 -0.49
CA ASN A 578 15.00 17.25 -0.28
C ASN A 578 16.05 16.27 0.32
N LEU A 579 15.61 15.30 1.12
CA LEU A 579 16.49 14.27 1.72
C LEU A 579 16.63 13.05 0.82
N GLN A 580 15.52 12.58 0.23
CA GLN A 580 15.47 11.45 -0.69
C GLN A 580 15.61 11.94 -2.12
N LYS A 581 16.85 12.20 -2.58
CA LYS A 581 17.11 12.73 -3.94
C LYS A 581 16.80 11.70 -5.04
N VAL A 582 16.49 12.22 -6.23
CA VAL A 582 16.38 11.44 -7.47
C VAL A 582 17.70 10.71 -7.82
N PRO A 583 17.67 9.53 -8.48
CA PRO A 583 18.88 8.72 -8.75
C PRO A 583 19.84 9.35 -9.76
N TYR A 584 19.32 10.23 -10.62
CA TYR A 584 20.05 10.93 -11.68
C TYR A 584 19.94 12.44 -11.45
N LYS A 585 21.02 13.19 -11.70
CA LYS A 585 21.06 14.64 -11.44
C LYS A 585 20.12 15.39 -12.39
N LEU A 586 18.94 15.76 -11.93
CA LEU A 586 17.99 16.60 -12.67
C LEU A 586 18.26 18.09 -12.44
N PRO A 587 18.00 18.97 -13.43
CA PRO A 587 17.45 18.68 -14.76
C PRO A 587 18.47 18.14 -15.78
N ASP A 588 19.77 18.15 -15.48
CA ASP A 588 20.88 17.80 -16.40
C ASP A 588 20.68 16.44 -17.09
N LYS A 589 20.15 15.44 -16.35
CA LYS A 589 19.94 14.05 -16.79
C LYS A 589 18.48 13.71 -17.06
N LYS A 590 17.69 14.66 -17.58
CA LYS A 590 16.28 14.47 -17.93
C LYS A 590 15.97 13.42 -19.01
N THR A 591 16.98 12.88 -19.70
CA THR A 591 16.85 11.75 -20.65
C THR A 591 17.11 10.38 -19.99
N GLN A 592 17.54 10.35 -18.72
CA GLN A 592 17.87 9.11 -18.01
C GLN A 592 16.67 8.60 -17.20
N SER A 593 16.30 7.34 -17.44
CA SER A 593 15.23 6.62 -16.75
C SER A 593 15.71 5.22 -16.33
N GLY A 594 14.97 4.55 -15.43
CA GLY A 594 15.26 3.16 -15.03
C GLY A 594 15.14 2.90 -13.54
N TRP A 595 15.77 1.81 -13.09
CA TRP A 595 15.74 1.33 -11.72
C TRP A 595 17.16 1.23 -11.15
N LYS A 596 17.43 2.02 -10.10
CA LYS A 596 18.66 1.98 -9.32
C LYS A 596 18.35 1.50 -7.90
N SER A 597 19.02 0.46 -7.42
CA SER A 597 18.90 0.00 -6.04
C SER A 597 19.88 0.72 -5.11
N ASN A 598 19.89 0.32 -3.84
CA ASN A 598 21.00 0.54 -2.92
C ASN A 598 21.23 -0.79 -2.18
N SER A 599 22.47 -1.10 -1.83
CA SER A 599 22.79 -2.19 -0.90
C SER A 599 22.09 -1.97 0.45
N THR A 600 21.97 -3.05 1.24
CA THR A 600 21.29 -3.03 2.55
C THR A 600 21.76 -4.21 3.41
N PRO A 601 22.00 -4.04 4.72
CA PRO A 601 22.12 -2.76 5.41
C PRO A 601 23.44 -2.04 5.08
N GLY A 602 23.54 -0.74 5.40
CA GLY A 602 24.76 0.06 5.32
C GLY A 602 25.05 0.74 3.98
N GLY A 603 24.24 0.49 2.94
CA GLY A 603 24.42 1.07 1.61
C GLY A 603 25.77 0.74 0.97
N GLY A 604 26.42 1.74 0.36
CA GLY A 604 27.78 1.61 -0.21
C GLY A 604 27.88 0.93 -1.58
N GLY A 605 26.77 0.54 -2.20
CA GLY A 605 26.74 -0.11 -3.51
C GLY A 605 25.36 -0.17 -4.14
N TYR A 606 25.25 -0.53 -5.42
CA TYR A 606 23.97 -0.60 -6.13
C TYR A 606 23.96 -1.52 -7.34
N ASN A 607 22.78 -2.08 -7.63
CA ASN A 607 22.43 -2.67 -8.92
C ASN A 607 21.64 -1.63 -9.74
N GLU A 608 21.76 -1.65 -11.06
CA GLU A 608 21.07 -0.70 -11.93
C GLU A 608 20.66 -1.33 -13.27
N ILE A 609 19.49 -0.93 -13.77
CA ILE A 609 19.14 -0.95 -15.19
C ILE A 609 18.71 0.47 -15.55
N MET A 610 19.45 1.13 -16.44
CA MET A 610 19.24 2.55 -16.81
C MET A 610 19.22 2.71 -18.33
N PHE A 611 18.31 3.54 -18.81
CA PHE A 611 18.11 3.90 -20.21
C PHE A 611 18.36 5.41 -20.35
N ASP A 612 19.28 5.83 -21.23
CA ASP A 612 19.48 7.24 -21.60
C ASP A 612 18.92 7.44 -23.01
N ASP A 613 17.78 8.11 -23.13
CA ASP A 613 17.07 8.36 -24.39
C ASP A 613 17.61 9.61 -25.15
N ALA A 614 18.88 9.98 -24.90
CA ALA A 614 19.54 11.08 -25.58
C ALA A 614 19.88 10.72 -27.04
N ALA A 615 19.14 11.31 -27.99
CA ALA A 615 19.25 11.02 -29.42
C ALA A 615 20.70 11.07 -29.96
N GLY A 616 21.13 9.99 -30.62
CA GLY A 616 22.50 9.78 -31.12
C GLY A 616 23.55 9.48 -30.05
N LYS A 617 23.13 9.23 -28.81
CA LYS A 617 23.93 8.90 -27.62
C LYS A 617 23.22 7.87 -26.72
N GLU A 618 22.31 7.10 -27.30
CA GLU A 618 21.41 6.19 -26.60
C GLU A 618 22.19 5.10 -25.87
N LEU A 619 21.84 4.86 -24.59
CA LEU A 619 22.57 3.91 -23.74
C LEU A 619 21.62 3.05 -22.91
N VAL A 620 21.85 1.74 -22.92
CA VAL A 620 21.33 0.82 -21.90
C VAL A 620 22.49 0.42 -21.00
N ASN A 621 22.49 0.88 -19.74
CA ASN A 621 23.43 0.48 -18.71
C ASN A 621 22.83 -0.62 -17.83
N ILE A 622 23.59 -1.68 -17.56
CA ILE A 622 23.22 -2.74 -16.62
C ILE A 622 24.39 -2.97 -15.67
N GLN A 623 24.19 -2.68 -14.38
CA GLN A 623 25.17 -2.88 -13.33
C GLN A 623 24.69 -3.90 -12.31
N ALA A 624 25.56 -4.85 -11.96
CA ALA A 624 25.44 -5.67 -10.77
C ALA A 624 26.57 -5.32 -9.79
N GLN A 625 26.25 -5.14 -8.51
CA GLN A 625 27.20 -4.78 -7.46
C GLN A 625 28.16 -5.93 -7.08
N LYS A 626 27.80 -7.18 -7.41
CA LYS A 626 28.54 -8.37 -7.05
C LYS A 626 28.40 -9.47 -8.10
N ASP A 627 27.33 -10.27 -8.02
CA ASP A 627 27.12 -11.43 -8.89
C ASP A 627 26.03 -11.11 -9.94
N LEU A 628 26.23 -11.54 -11.19
CA LEU A 628 25.25 -11.44 -12.27
C LEU A 628 25.03 -12.83 -12.90
N THR A 629 23.83 -13.39 -12.71
CA THR A 629 23.44 -14.70 -13.24
C THR A 629 22.37 -14.54 -14.32
N LYS A 630 22.58 -15.18 -15.47
CA LYS A 630 21.60 -15.29 -16.56
C LYS A 630 21.29 -16.77 -16.80
N LEU A 631 20.01 -17.11 -16.89
CA LEU A 631 19.54 -18.47 -17.18
C LEU A 631 18.52 -18.45 -18.32
N THR A 632 18.95 -18.89 -19.50
CA THR A 632 18.08 -19.06 -20.67
C THR A 632 17.73 -20.55 -20.77
N LYS A 633 16.45 -20.91 -20.61
CA LYS A 633 15.97 -22.32 -20.59
C LYS A 633 15.83 -22.98 -21.98
N ASN A 634 16.11 -22.23 -23.05
CA ASN A 634 15.99 -22.68 -24.43
C ASN A 634 17.06 -21.90 -25.24
N ASN A 635 16.68 -21.25 -26.34
CA ASN A 635 17.62 -20.52 -27.20
C ASN A 635 17.93 -19.12 -26.67
N GLU A 636 19.21 -18.75 -26.69
CA GLU A 636 19.68 -17.37 -26.53
C GLU A 636 20.13 -16.83 -27.90
N THR A 637 19.94 -15.53 -28.14
CA THR A 637 20.38 -14.87 -29.37
C THR A 637 20.87 -13.47 -29.03
N GLU A 638 22.04 -13.12 -29.54
CA GLU A 638 22.68 -11.81 -29.34
C GLU A 638 23.15 -11.28 -30.69
N LYS A 639 22.89 -10.00 -30.98
CA LYS A 639 23.32 -9.34 -32.21
C LYS A 639 23.85 -7.95 -31.89
N THR A 640 25.16 -7.76 -32.06
CA THR A 640 25.80 -6.45 -31.99
C THR A 640 25.85 -5.83 -33.39
N GLY A 641 25.46 -4.55 -33.52
CA GLY A 641 25.40 -3.87 -34.83
C GLY A 641 26.74 -3.36 -35.36
N VAL A 642 27.73 -3.14 -34.47
CA VAL A 642 29.06 -2.60 -34.81
C VAL A 642 30.15 -3.39 -34.10
N ASN A 643 30.53 -3.01 -32.88
CA ASN A 643 31.64 -3.60 -32.12
C ASN A 643 31.17 -4.20 -30.80
N ARG A 644 31.69 -5.37 -30.42
CA ARG A 644 31.52 -5.99 -29.10
C ARG A 644 32.89 -6.13 -28.42
N THR A 645 32.99 -5.63 -27.20
CA THR A 645 34.15 -5.83 -26.33
C THR A 645 33.74 -6.66 -25.11
N ILE A 646 34.56 -7.62 -24.72
CA ILE A 646 34.39 -8.40 -23.48
C ILE A 646 35.70 -8.31 -22.70
N SER A 647 35.63 -7.96 -21.42
CA SER A 647 36.76 -8.00 -20.50
C SER A 647 36.40 -8.85 -19.29
N VAL A 648 37.34 -9.68 -18.84
CA VAL A 648 37.18 -10.59 -17.70
C VAL A 648 38.46 -10.52 -16.88
N GLY A 649 38.41 -9.93 -15.69
CA GLY A 649 39.61 -9.67 -14.87
C GLY A 649 40.23 -10.88 -14.16
N ASN A 650 39.75 -12.10 -14.44
CA ASN A 650 40.28 -13.34 -13.89
C ASN A 650 40.01 -14.49 -14.89
N ASN A 651 39.07 -15.40 -14.61
CA ASN A 651 38.82 -16.59 -15.44
C ASN A 651 37.55 -16.47 -16.29
N ARG A 652 37.66 -16.80 -17.59
CA ARG A 652 36.52 -17.10 -18.47
C ARG A 652 36.49 -18.60 -18.75
N ALA A 653 35.40 -19.27 -18.38
CA ALA A 653 35.12 -20.66 -18.74
C ALA A 653 33.91 -20.73 -19.68
N ALA A 654 33.86 -21.74 -20.54
CA ALA A 654 32.73 -22.04 -21.41
C ALA A 654 32.61 -23.56 -21.60
N THR A 655 31.39 -24.08 -21.56
CA THR A 655 31.09 -25.50 -21.77
C THR A 655 30.01 -25.60 -22.84
N ILE A 656 30.38 -26.08 -24.03
CA ILE A 656 29.46 -26.24 -25.17
C ILE A 656 29.19 -27.73 -25.35
N GLY A 657 27.92 -28.13 -25.25
CA GLY A 657 27.54 -29.54 -25.19
C GLY A 657 27.54 -30.31 -26.52
N ALA A 658 27.83 -29.64 -27.65
CA ALA A 658 27.85 -30.26 -28.98
C ALA A 658 28.84 -29.59 -29.94
N VAL A 659 28.55 -28.38 -30.40
CA VAL A 659 29.35 -27.66 -31.41
C VAL A 659 29.50 -26.19 -31.01
N ASP A 660 30.75 -25.74 -30.88
CA ASP A 660 31.11 -24.32 -30.91
C ASP A 660 31.52 -23.99 -32.35
N SER A 661 30.97 -22.91 -32.92
CA SER A 661 31.16 -22.54 -34.33
C SER A 661 31.29 -21.04 -34.45
N THR A 662 32.47 -20.58 -34.88
CA THR A 662 32.82 -19.17 -34.98
C THR A 662 33.21 -18.84 -36.42
N LEU A 663 32.36 -18.08 -37.12
CA LEU A 663 32.65 -17.53 -38.45
C LEU A 663 33.24 -16.12 -38.32
N VAL A 664 34.43 -15.89 -38.88
CA VAL A 664 35.11 -14.59 -38.81
C VAL A 664 35.42 -14.07 -40.22
N GLY A 665 34.80 -12.95 -40.60
CA GLY A 665 34.83 -12.45 -41.98
C GLY A 665 36.12 -11.77 -42.46
N LYS A 666 37.20 -11.73 -41.66
CA LYS A 666 38.50 -11.16 -42.04
C LYS A 666 39.69 -11.85 -41.36
N GLN A 667 39.79 -11.73 -40.04
CA GLN A 667 40.91 -12.21 -39.24
C GLN A 667 40.43 -12.67 -37.87
N HIS A 668 40.76 -13.91 -37.50
CA HIS A 668 40.68 -14.40 -36.12
C HIS A 668 42.08 -14.39 -35.52
N THR A 669 42.21 -14.06 -34.23
CA THR A 669 43.50 -14.04 -33.55
C THR A 669 43.33 -14.40 -32.09
N VAL A 670 44.15 -15.33 -31.62
CA VAL A 670 44.26 -15.74 -30.21
C VAL A 670 45.68 -15.42 -29.76
N THR A 671 45.81 -14.74 -28.63
CA THR A 671 47.10 -14.30 -28.08
C THR A 671 47.15 -14.64 -26.61
N ILE A 672 48.23 -15.30 -26.18
CA ILE A 672 48.49 -15.71 -24.81
C ILE A 672 49.72 -14.92 -24.35
N ALA A 673 49.50 -13.99 -23.43
CA ALA A 673 50.54 -13.14 -22.86
C ALA A 673 50.29 -12.91 -21.36
N GLN A 674 51.36 -12.70 -20.60
CA GLN A 674 51.27 -12.19 -19.24
C GLN A 674 50.89 -10.70 -19.28
N PRO A 675 49.79 -10.27 -18.61
CA PRO A 675 49.47 -8.85 -18.47
C PRO A 675 50.40 -8.21 -17.42
N ALA A 676 51.62 -7.88 -17.83
CA ALA A 676 52.62 -7.18 -17.04
C ALA A 676 52.93 -5.81 -17.66
N GLU A 677 53.30 -4.85 -16.80
CA GLU A 677 53.65 -3.49 -17.21
C GLU A 677 55.04 -3.11 -16.64
N PRO A 678 56.03 -2.74 -17.47
CA PRO A 678 56.00 -2.82 -18.93
C PRO A 678 55.88 -4.28 -19.43
N PRO A 679 55.30 -4.51 -20.63
CA PRO A 679 55.21 -5.85 -21.19
C PRO A 679 56.61 -6.42 -21.43
N PRO A 680 56.90 -7.67 -21.00
CA PRO A 680 58.19 -8.30 -21.28
C PRO A 680 58.40 -8.44 -22.79
N GLN A 681 59.61 -8.19 -23.28
CA GLN A 681 59.96 -8.34 -24.70
C GLN A 681 60.16 -9.81 -25.09
N ILE A 682 59.09 -10.59 -24.97
CA ILE A 682 58.93 -11.93 -25.52
C ILE A 682 57.75 -11.83 -26.49
N ALA A 683 57.97 -12.17 -27.77
CA ALA A 683 56.90 -12.16 -28.75
C ALA A 683 55.81 -13.18 -28.33
N PRO A 684 54.53 -12.79 -28.25
CA PRO A 684 53.54 -13.55 -27.50
C PRO A 684 53.13 -14.83 -28.22
N THR A 685 52.94 -15.91 -27.47
CA THR A 685 52.40 -17.17 -27.99
C THR A 685 51.01 -16.94 -28.56
N GLY A 686 50.73 -17.44 -29.75
CA GLY A 686 49.44 -17.17 -30.38
C GLY A 686 49.20 -17.85 -31.71
N THR A 687 48.02 -17.58 -32.26
CA THR A 687 47.62 -18.03 -33.59
C THR A 687 46.85 -16.90 -34.28
N ALA A 688 47.29 -16.55 -35.49
CA ALA A 688 46.61 -15.62 -36.38
C ALA A 688 46.09 -16.38 -37.60
N MET A 689 44.82 -16.16 -37.96
CA MET A 689 44.15 -16.80 -39.08
C MET A 689 43.39 -15.74 -39.89
N SER A 690 43.59 -15.74 -41.21
CA SER A 690 42.85 -14.94 -42.18
C SER A 690 42.65 -15.74 -43.46
N ASP A 691 42.03 -15.16 -44.51
CA ASP A 691 41.84 -15.89 -45.75
C ASP A 691 43.16 -16.44 -46.31
N ARG A 692 43.17 -17.74 -46.62
CA ARG A 692 44.33 -18.54 -47.07
C ARG A 692 45.60 -18.45 -46.22
N PHE A 693 45.54 -17.95 -44.97
CA PHE A 693 46.72 -17.74 -44.13
C PHE A 693 46.48 -18.19 -42.68
N ILE A 694 47.41 -18.98 -42.15
CA ILE A 694 47.45 -19.41 -40.74
C ILE A 694 48.90 -19.29 -40.26
N SER A 695 49.13 -18.58 -39.15
CA SER A 695 50.42 -18.57 -38.48
C SER A 695 50.27 -18.89 -36.99
N GLN A 696 51.08 -19.84 -36.52
CA GLN A 696 51.19 -20.26 -35.12
C GLN A 696 52.60 -19.90 -34.62
N THR A 697 52.70 -19.27 -33.46
CA THR A 697 53.99 -18.80 -32.92
C THR A 697 54.09 -18.97 -31.41
N THR A 698 55.32 -19.22 -30.94
CA THR A 698 55.74 -19.13 -29.52
C THR A 698 56.70 -17.96 -29.27
N GLY A 699 56.85 -17.07 -30.26
CA GLY A 699 57.87 -16.01 -30.29
C GLY A 699 59.24 -16.48 -30.78
N GLU A 700 59.68 -17.67 -30.37
CA GLU A 700 60.97 -18.28 -30.78
C GLU A 700 60.84 -19.33 -31.89
N SER A 701 59.62 -19.80 -32.14
CA SER A 701 59.30 -20.75 -33.21
C SER A 701 58.01 -20.33 -33.91
N VAL A 702 57.96 -20.48 -35.23
CA VAL A 702 56.84 -20.07 -36.08
C VAL A 702 56.56 -21.17 -37.12
N LEU A 703 55.31 -21.61 -37.19
CA LEU A 703 54.75 -22.39 -38.30
C LEU A 703 53.75 -21.50 -39.04
N THR A 704 53.96 -21.27 -40.34
CA THR A 704 53.06 -20.47 -41.18
C THR A 704 52.64 -21.27 -42.40
N MET A 705 51.33 -21.36 -42.64
CA MET A 705 50.72 -21.79 -43.88
C MET A 705 50.25 -20.53 -44.62
N ASN A 706 50.78 -20.28 -45.82
CA ASN A 706 50.52 -19.08 -46.61
C ASN A 706 50.17 -19.46 -48.05
N GLY A 707 48.88 -19.55 -48.37
CA GLY A 707 48.42 -19.99 -49.68
C GLY A 707 48.80 -21.47 -49.94
N PRO A 708 49.68 -21.77 -50.92
CA PRO A 708 50.20 -23.12 -51.13
C PRO A 708 51.42 -23.46 -50.26
N ASP A 709 52.07 -22.47 -49.65
CA ASP A 709 53.38 -22.60 -49.02
C ASP A 709 53.29 -22.88 -47.51
N VAL A 710 54.26 -23.61 -46.96
CA VAL A 710 54.34 -23.95 -45.53
C VAL A 710 55.76 -23.73 -45.01
N ASP A 711 55.94 -22.70 -44.19
CA ASP A 711 57.21 -22.32 -43.58
C ASP A 711 57.28 -22.75 -42.11
N LEU A 712 58.37 -23.42 -41.72
CA LEU A 712 58.69 -23.74 -40.32
C LEU A 712 60.04 -23.12 -39.95
N THR A 713 60.02 -22.11 -39.07
CA THR A 713 61.21 -21.46 -38.53
C THR A 713 61.30 -21.74 -37.03
N VAL A 714 62.46 -22.20 -36.56
CA VAL A 714 62.69 -22.60 -35.16
C VAL A 714 64.09 -22.12 -34.74
N GLN A 715 64.21 -21.42 -33.62
CA GLN A 715 65.50 -20.99 -33.07
C GLN A 715 66.26 -22.11 -32.33
N GLY A 716 65.52 -23.07 -31.77
CA GLY A 716 66.06 -24.27 -31.13
C GLY A 716 66.16 -25.47 -32.07
N ASN A 717 65.92 -26.67 -31.55
CA ASN A 717 66.00 -27.91 -32.33
C ASN A 717 64.64 -28.30 -32.94
N ILE A 718 64.65 -28.71 -34.21
CA ILE A 718 63.56 -29.50 -34.80
C ILE A 718 63.91 -30.98 -34.61
N SER A 719 62.99 -31.77 -34.06
CA SER A 719 63.13 -33.23 -33.92
C SER A 719 61.90 -33.92 -34.48
N ILE A 720 62.09 -34.78 -35.49
CA ILE A 720 61.02 -35.52 -36.16
C ILE A 720 61.27 -37.00 -35.94
N ASN A 721 60.34 -37.67 -35.26
CA ASN A 721 60.44 -39.08 -34.90
C ASN A 721 59.11 -39.76 -35.27
N ALA A 722 59.16 -40.96 -35.86
CA ALA A 722 57.98 -41.74 -36.21
C ALA A 722 58.16 -43.20 -35.82
N GLY A 723 57.08 -43.85 -35.35
CA GLY A 723 57.08 -45.27 -34.99
C GLY A 723 57.03 -46.24 -36.18
N ALA A 724 57.06 -45.74 -37.42
CA ALA A 724 57.05 -46.53 -38.65
C ALA A 724 57.97 -45.90 -39.71
N ASN A 725 57.44 -44.95 -40.49
CA ASN A 725 58.16 -44.29 -41.58
C ASN A 725 58.10 -42.76 -41.46
N ILE A 726 59.18 -42.09 -41.87
CA ILE A 726 59.16 -40.67 -42.27
C ILE A 726 59.42 -40.67 -43.79
N SER A 727 58.54 -40.05 -44.56
CA SER A 727 58.69 -39.91 -46.02
C SER A 727 58.75 -38.44 -46.42
N MET A 728 59.65 -38.12 -47.34
CA MET A 728 59.78 -36.79 -47.94
C MET A 728 59.82 -36.95 -49.46
N SER A 729 58.99 -36.18 -50.16
CA SER A 729 58.97 -36.12 -51.62
C SER A 729 58.66 -34.69 -52.07
N ALA A 730 59.19 -34.31 -53.23
CA ALA A 730 58.97 -33.00 -53.83
C ALA A 730 59.02 -33.14 -55.36
N GLY A 731 58.19 -32.38 -56.08
CA GLY A 731 58.11 -32.45 -57.55
C GLY A 731 59.31 -31.86 -58.29
N ALA A 732 60.18 -31.10 -57.61
CA ALA A 732 61.36 -30.47 -58.20
C ALA A 732 62.65 -30.85 -57.46
N ASN A 733 62.75 -30.51 -56.17
CA ASN A 733 63.97 -30.72 -55.38
C ASN A 733 63.69 -30.86 -53.88
N ILE A 734 64.47 -31.69 -53.21
CA ILE A 734 64.66 -31.65 -51.75
C ILE A 734 66.09 -31.13 -51.53
N LYS A 735 66.25 -30.09 -50.71
CA LYS A 735 67.56 -29.53 -50.34
C LYS A 735 67.74 -29.62 -48.84
N ILE A 736 68.75 -30.37 -48.40
CA ILE A 736 69.22 -30.40 -47.01
C ILE A 736 70.55 -29.65 -46.96
N THR A 737 70.78 -28.84 -45.94
CA THR A 737 72.01 -28.07 -45.77
C THR A 737 72.22 -27.81 -44.28
N ALA A 738 73.42 -28.07 -43.77
CA ALA A 738 73.81 -27.77 -42.39
C ALA A 738 75.20 -27.10 -42.39
N ALA A 739 75.48 -26.27 -41.39
CA ALA A 739 76.76 -25.57 -41.27
C ALA A 739 77.90 -26.45 -40.74
N THR A 740 77.58 -27.54 -40.02
CA THR A 740 78.55 -28.42 -39.35
C THR A 740 78.57 -29.83 -39.96
N ASN A 741 77.43 -30.52 -39.92
CA ASN A 741 77.32 -31.93 -40.29
C ASN A 741 75.88 -32.27 -40.73
N ILE A 742 75.77 -33.17 -41.69
CA ILE A 742 74.54 -33.94 -41.97
C ILE A 742 74.92 -35.38 -41.69
N GLU A 743 74.23 -36.01 -40.75
CA GLU A 743 74.46 -37.41 -40.38
C GLU A 743 73.23 -38.24 -40.76
N THR A 744 73.46 -39.40 -41.37
CA THR A 744 72.42 -40.35 -41.76
C THR A 744 72.84 -41.74 -41.36
N SER A 745 72.02 -42.42 -40.56
CA SER A 745 72.24 -43.76 -40.06
C SER A 745 70.94 -44.56 -40.15
N ALA A 746 71.06 -45.87 -40.39
CA ALA A 746 69.92 -46.79 -40.40
C ALA A 746 70.38 -48.16 -39.89
N GLY A 747 69.54 -48.86 -39.13
CA GLY A 747 69.88 -50.14 -38.53
C GLY A 747 69.96 -51.33 -39.49
N VAL A 748 69.64 -51.15 -40.78
CA VAL A 748 69.64 -52.21 -41.80
C VAL A 748 70.22 -51.74 -43.13
N THR A 749 69.71 -50.66 -43.73
CA THR A 749 70.18 -50.16 -45.05
C THR A 749 69.89 -48.68 -45.22
N ILE A 750 70.82 -47.94 -45.84
CA ILE A 750 70.58 -46.63 -46.44
C ILE A 750 70.68 -46.81 -47.96
N THR A 751 69.60 -46.50 -48.69
CA THR A 751 69.56 -46.66 -50.15
C THR A 751 69.45 -45.29 -50.81
N ASN A 752 70.52 -44.89 -51.52
CA ASN A 752 70.49 -43.72 -52.40
C ASN A 752 70.23 -44.19 -53.84
N THR A 753 69.23 -43.63 -54.52
CA THR A 753 68.88 -43.99 -55.89
C THR A 753 68.45 -42.74 -56.66
N ALA A 754 69.00 -42.52 -57.84
CA ALA A 754 68.64 -41.44 -58.74
C ALA A 754 68.56 -41.95 -60.18
N GLY A 755 67.59 -41.47 -60.95
CA GLY A 755 67.33 -41.96 -62.31
C GLY A 755 68.36 -41.55 -63.37
N VAL A 756 69.36 -40.72 -63.02
CA VAL A 756 70.39 -40.23 -63.95
C VAL A 756 71.79 -40.24 -63.33
N THR A 757 71.99 -39.61 -62.17
CA THR A 757 73.31 -39.52 -61.52
C THR A 757 73.15 -39.28 -60.02
N ILE A 758 74.03 -39.89 -59.22
CA ILE A 758 74.28 -39.53 -57.81
C ILE A 758 75.64 -38.84 -57.78
N ILE A 759 75.72 -37.63 -57.21
CA ILE A 759 76.97 -36.86 -57.11
C ILE A 759 77.32 -36.69 -55.63
N THR A 760 78.47 -37.23 -55.24
CA THR A 760 79.07 -37.02 -53.91
C THR A 760 80.33 -36.20 -54.07
N THR A 761 80.46 -35.09 -53.34
CA THR A 761 81.63 -34.21 -53.41
C THR A 761 82.03 -33.76 -52.02
N GLY A 762 83.25 -34.12 -51.61
CA GLY A 762 83.87 -33.64 -50.37
C GLY A 762 84.93 -32.59 -50.70
N GLY A 763 84.93 -31.46 -49.98
CA GLY A 763 85.88 -30.36 -50.22
C GLY A 763 87.34 -30.65 -49.80
N SER A 764 87.62 -31.83 -49.25
CA SER A 764 88.98 -32.26 -48.90
C SER A 764 89.14 -33.78 -49.00
N VAL A 765 88.12 -34.56 -48.63
CA VAL A 765 88.12 -36.02 -48.76
C VAL A 765 86.67 -36.54 -48.87
N VAL A 766 86.49 -37.66 -49.57
CA VAL A 766 85.29 -38.52 -49.48
C VAL A 766 85.76 -39.86 -48.92
N VAL A 767 85.15 -40.32 -47.83
CA VAL A 767 85.57 -41.54 -47.12
C VAL A 767 84.44 -42.56 -47.15
N VAL A 768 84.70 -43.72 -47.74
CA VAL A 768 83.82 -44.90 -47.66
C VAL A 768 84.48 -45.93 -46.75
N LYS A 769 83.73 -46.44 -45.77
CA LYS A 769 84.16 -47.50 -44.86
C LYS A 769 83.03 -48.54 -44.75
N ALA A 770 83.39 -49.81 -44.88
CA ALA A 770 82.50 -50.94 -44.63
C ALA A 770 83.21 -51.94 -43.71
N GLY A 771 82.45 -52.78 -43.01
CA GLY A 771 83.01 -53.84 -42.17
C GLY A 771 83.54 -55.02 -42.98
N ASP A 772 82.76 -55.46 -43.97
CA ASP A 772 83.05 -56.68 -44.74
C ASP A 772 83.57 -56.38 -46.16
N ALA A 773 82.82 -55.59 -46.95
CA ALA A 773 83.16 -55.28 -48.35
C ALA A 773 82.56 -53.96 -48.84
N VAL A 774 83.21 -53.34 -49.84
CA VAL A 774 82.66 -52.25 -50.65
C VAL A 774 82.54 -52.75 -52.09
N ALA A 775 81.31 -52.92 -52.59
CA ALA A 775 81.05 -53.30 -53.97
C ALA A 775 80.75 -52.07 -54.84
N VAL A 776 81.30 -52.02 -56.05
CA VAL A 776 81.06 -50.96 -57.04
C VAL A 776 80.74 -51.60 -58.39
N GLU A 777 79.46 -51.84 -58.64
CA GLU A 777 78.98 -52.49 -59.86
C GLU A 777 78.54 -51.45 -60.90
N ALA A 778 79.31 -51.34 -61.99
CA ALA A 778 79.00 -50.46 -63.12
C ALA A 778 79.60 -51.03 -64.42
N LYS A 779 79.01 -50.65 -65.57
CA LYS A 779 79.58 -50.99 -66.90
C LYS A 779 80.96 -50.36 -67.14
N VAL A 780 81.24 -49.24 -66.49
CA VAL A 780 82.54 -48.55 -66.47
C VAL A 780 82.68 -47.91 -65.09
N VAL A 781 83.79 -48.16 -64.41
CA VAL A 781 84.22 -47.40 -63.23
C VAL A 781 85.40 -46.53 -63.67
N GLN A 782 85.39 -45.24 -63.36
CA GLN A 782 86.53 -44.35 -63.60
C GLN A 782 86.99 -43.74 -62.27
N VAL A 783 88.26 -43.96 -61.94
CA VAL A 783 88.96 -43.28 -60.85
C VAL A 783 89.97 -42.32 -61.48
N LYS A 784 89.99 -41.06 -61.05
CA LYS A 784 90.89 -40.02 -61.55
C LYS A 784 91.32 -39.11 -60.40
N GLY A 785 92.61 -38.82 -60.35
CA GLY A 785 93.28 -37.96 -59.38
C GLY A 785 94.79 -38.03 -59.60
N ASP A 786 95.56 -37.19 -58.90
CA ASP A 786 97.02 -37.10 -59.08
C ASP A 786 97.77 -38.36 -58.58
N ALA A 787 97.13 -39.14 -57.70
CA ALA A 787 97.55 -40.47 -57.29
C ALA A 787 96.32 -41.35 -56.98
N VAL A 788 96.47 -42.67 -57.14
CA VAL A 788 95.50 -43.69 -56.71
C VAL A 788 96.29 -44.75 -55.94
N GLU A 789 96.03 -44.85 -54.64
CA GLU A 789 96.70 -45.80 -53.75
C GLU A 789 95.72 -46.89 -53.31
N ILE A 790 96.12 -48.15 -53.47
CA ILE A 790 95.34 -49.32 -53.05
C ILE A 790 96.20 -50.12 -52.08
N THR A 791 95.83 -50.10 -50.79
CA THR A 791 96.56 -50.77 -49.71
C THR A 791 95.74 -51.93 -49.16
N ALA A 792 96.29 -53.14 -49.19
CA ALA A 792 95.65 -54.34 -48.65
C ALA A 792 96.64 -55.18 -47.82
N THR A 793 96.12 -55.93 -46.86
CA THR A 793 96.89 -56.89 -46.04
C THR A 793 96.86 -58.32 -46.58
N GLY A 794 96.01 -58.60 -47.56
CA GLY A 794 95.94 -59.83 -48.34
C GLY A 794 96.19 -59.57 -49.83
N PRO A 795 95.99 -60.58 -50.71
CA PRO A 795 96.10 -60.39 -52.16
C PRO A 795 95.08 -59.37 -52.69
N VAL A 796 95.45 -58.67 -53.76
CA VAL A 796 94.57 -57.75 -54.51
C VAL A 796 94.28 -58.37 -55.88
N ASP A 797 93.16 -59.08 -55.98
CA ASP A 797 92.80 -59.83 -57.18
C ASP A 797 92.05 -58.94 -58.20
N ILE A 798 92.80 -58.33 -59.12
CA ILE A 798 92.24 -57.62 -60.28
C ILE A 798 91.93 -58.64 -61.37
N ASN A 799 90.67 -58.71 -61.80
CA ASN A 799 90.19 -59.69 -62.79
C ASN A 799 89.43 -58.99 -63.92
N GLY A 800 89.77 -59.32 -65.17
CA GLY A 800 89.15 -58.76 -66.38
C GLY A 800 89.67 -59.44 -67.65
N GLU A 801 88.94 -59.31 -68.76
CA GLU A 801 89.31 -59.89 -70.06
C GLU A 801 90.59 -59.25 -70.65
N VAL A 802 90.79 -57.96 -70.36
CA VAL A 802 92.06 -57.24 -70.56
C VAL A 802 92.34 -56.45 -69.28
N ILE A 803 93.55 -56.56 -68.76
CA ILE A 803 94.08 -55.73 -67.67
C ILE A 803 95.33 -55.07 -68.21
N ASP A 804 95.33 -53.73 -68.24
CA ASP A 804 96.46 -52.93 -68.72
C ASP A 804 97.03 -52.13 -67.55
N LEU A 805 98.33 -52.30 -67.30
CA LEU A 805 99.07 -51.73 -66.16
C LEU A 805 100.26 -50.93 -66.71
N ASN A 806 99.96 -49.75 -67.25
CA ASN A 806 100.92 -48.76 -67.76
C ASN A 806 101.14 -47.63 -66.75
#